data_AF-A0A8C7F3V3-F1
#
_entry.id   AF-A0A8C7F3V3-F1
#
_cell.length_a   1.000
_cell.length_b   1.000
_cell.length_c   1.000
_cell.angle_alpha   90.00
_cell.angle_beta   90.00
_cell.angle_gamma   90.00
#
_symmetry.space_group_name_H-M   'P 1'
#
loop_
_entity.id
_entity.type
_entity.pdbx_description
1 polymer ?
#
loop_
_entity_poly.entity_id
_entity_poly.type
_entity_poly.pdbx_seq_one_letter_code
_entity_poly.pdbx_strand_id
1 'polypeptide(L)'
;MDAVKRWKAGWGYPTTMLCVYGFFSTVKPLVPFIYPYLTGPDKNLTVEQVTNEIYPVWTYSYLAVMVPVFLLTDWLRYKPVVVFQCINLFITWAMMLLVQEVAVFKAMQFFYGVKSACEVAYFSYIYSIVDLKYYRKATSYCRSVQLLGYTVGSVLGQLLVSFNLMSYNNILVLTLVLISIALVTSLFLPMPQRSMFFHRSQSDPPQTPEGGDRCAGDVSTEGPVWARGCSQVFLLLWRDFLQCYSTRALLYWSLWWVLATCGYNQAINYVQVLWAHIQPSQKVQVYNGGVEAVSNLFGAATAYGIGFIQVDWAQWGELFLGSISGLGAVALFIMTFTDNIWVCYAGYVAFKGLYMLLITFAMFQIATDLSMERYALIFGANNFGSLVLQTIITSVVVDGRGLGLGIIPQFIIYGSYFSAIAVIFFLRGVYTIMRVRQSHRDSTTAEQPPSPTTCTPLQRSLQAQPRVHHCRGASKPNHVYTTAEEPPSPTTCTPLQRSLQAQPRVHHCRGASKPNHVYTTAEEPPSPTTCTPLQRSLQAQPRVHHCRGASKPNHVYTTAEEPPSPTTCTPLQRSLQAQPRVHHCRGASKPNHVYTTAEEPPSPTTCTPLQRSLQAQSRVHHCRGASKPNHVYTTAEEPPSPTTCTPLQRSLQAQPRVHHCKLEHAVEQKEEPKV
;
A
#
# COMPACT_ATOMS: atom_id res chain seq x y z
N MET A 1 44.15 -14.02 -0.65
CA MET A 1 43.60 -13.84 0.71
C MET A 1 42.78 -12.55 0.86
N ASP A 2 43.15 -11.44 0.21
CA ASP A 2 42.44 -10.15 0.37
C ASP A 2 41.03 -10.10 -0.22
N ALA A 3 40.77 -10.83 -1.31
CA ALA A 3 39.43 -10.96 -1.88
C ALA A 3 38.44 -11.61 -0.89
N VAL A 4 38.88 -12.65 -0.16
CA VAL A 4 38.06 -13.34 0.86
C VAL A 4 37.84 -12.44 2.08
N LYS A 5 38.86 -11.68 2.51
CA LYS A 5 38.69 -10.70 3.61
C LYS A 5 37.72 -9.57 3.22
N ARG A 6 37.83 -9.03 1.99
CA ARG A 6 36.90 -8.02 1.46
C ARG A 6 35.48 -8.56 1.30
N TRP A 7 35.34 -9.82 0.87
CA TRP A 7 34.02 -10.48 0.77
C TRP A 7 33.38 -10.72 2.14
N LYS A 8 34.16 -11.20 3.13
CA LYS A 8 33.71 -11.37 4.52
C LYS A 8 33.30 -10.05 5.20
N ALA A 9 33.93 -8.94 4.81
CA ALA A 9 33.58 -7.60 5.27
C ALA A 9 32.39 -6.97 4.51
N GLY A 10 31.96 -7.57 3.40
CA GLY A 10 30.85 -7.10 2.60
C GLY A 10 29.53 -7.79 2.92
N TRP A 11 28.42 -7.14 2.57
CA TRP A 11 27.05 -7.67 2.70
C TRP A 11 26.82 -9.02 1.99
N GLY A 12 27.68 -9.37 1.02
CA GLY A 12 27.61 -10.63 0.28
C GLY A 12 27.81 -11.84 1.18
N TYR A 13 28.76 -11.80 2.12
CA TYR A 13 29.03 -12.94 3.02
C TYR A 13 27.84 -13.37 3.89
N PRO A 14 27.22 -12.48 4.72
CA PRO A 14 26.06 -12.87 5.52
C PRO A 14 24.88 -13.32 4.66
N THR A 15 24.67 -12.67 3.51
CA THR A 15 23.60 -13.04 2.57
C THR A 15 23.83 -14.43 1.99
N THR A 16 25.05 -14.76 1.56
CA THR A 16 25.39 -16.08 1.02
C THR A 16 25.23 -17.17 2.07
N MET A 17 25.73 -16.96 3.30
CA MET A 17 25.58 -17.94 4.39
C MET A 17 24.10 -18.18 4.72
N LEU A 18 23.30 -17.11 4.74
CA LEU A 18 21.86 -17.20 5.00
C LEU A 18 21.10 -17.88 3.85
N CYS A 19 21.54 -17.71 2.61
CA CYS A 19 21.01 -18.44 1.46
C CYS A 19 21.35 -19.93 1.54
N VAL A 20 22.60 -20.30 1.84
CA VAL A 20 23.01 -21.70 2.00
C VAL A 20 22.19 -22.36 3.13
N TYR A 21 22.08 -21.71 4.28
CA TYR A 21 21.19 -22.16 5.36
C TYR A 21 19.74 -22.32 4.88
N GLY A 22 19.19 -21.30 4.21
CA GLY A 22 17.81 -21.30 3.74
C GLY A 22 17.52 -22.41 2.73
N PHE A 23 18.47 -22.72 1.85
CA PHE A 23 18.36 -23.81 0.90
C PHE A 23 18.32 -25.16 1.63
N PHE A 24 19.37 -25.49 2.37
CA PHE A 24 19.52 -26.81 2.98
C PHE A 24 18.49 -27.08 4.09
N SER A 25 18.00 -26.04 4.78
CA SER A 25 16.93 -26.18 5.78
C SER A 25 15.53 -26.33 5.18
N THR A 26 15.35 -26.10 3.87
CA THR A 26 14.05 -26.21 3.17
C THR A 26 13.97 -27.38 2.20
N VAL A 27 15.11 -27.88 1.68
CA VAL A 27 15.15 -29.12 0.89
C VAL A 27 14.79 -30.31 1.78
N LYS A 28 13.52 -30.72 1.72
CA LYS A 28 12.97 -31.83 2.52
C LYS A 28 12.18 -32.78 1.63
N PRO A 29 12.84 -33.78 1.04
CA PRO A 29 12.21 -34.68 0.08
C PRO A 29 11.05 -35.51 0.64
N LEU A 30 11.04 -35.77 1.95
CA LEU A 30 9.97 -36.53 2.58
C LEU A 30 8.68 -35.73 2.77
N VAL A 31 8.71 -34.39 2.78
CA VAL A 31 7.54 -33.55 3.14
C VAL A 31 6.26 -33.92 2.37
N PRO A 32 6.27 -34.13 1.04
CA PRO A 32 5.08 -34.52 0.29
C PRO A 32 4.53 -35.91 0.65
N PHE A 33 5.32 -36.72 1.35
CA PHE A 33 5.06 -38.12 1.68
C PHE A 33 5.04 -38.39 3.19
N ILE A 34 5.06 -37.34 4.04
CA ILE A 34 5.04 -37.51 5.50
C ILE A 34 3.80 -38.29 5.93
N TYR A 35 2.62 -37.92 5.42
CA TYR A 35 1.40 -38.63 5.81
C TYR A 35 1.43 -40.12 5.43
N PRO A 36 1.71 -40.50 4.16
CA PRO A 36 1.94 -41.90 3.78
C PRO A 36 2.99 -42.63 4.62
N TYR A 37 4.04 -41.95 5.07
CA TYR A 37 5.06 -42.54 5.93
C TYR A 37 4.55 -42.82 7.34
N LEU A 38 3.75 -41.92 7.92
CA LEU A 38 3.16 -42.09 9.26
C LEU A 38 2.11 -43.20 9.32
N THR A 39 1.26 -43.30 8.29
CA THR A 39 0.20 -44.32 8.21
C THR A 39 0.64 -45.58 7.46
N GLY A 40 1.88 -45.60 6.97
CA GLY A 40 2.48 -46.73 6.28
C GLY A 40 2.99 -47.80 7.24
N PRO A 41 3.52 -48.93 6.72
CA PRO A 41 4.02 -50.03 7.55
C PRO A 41 5.21 -49.63 8.44
N ASP A 42 5.95 -48.58 8.08
CA ASP A 42 7.12 -48.12 8.84
C ASP A 42 6.77 -47.57 10.23
N LYS A 43 5.63 -46.86 10.36
CA LYS A 43 5.19 -46.20 11.61
C LYS A 43 3.85 -46.70 12.12
N ASN A 44 3.00 -47.21 11.23
CA ASN A 44 1.74 -47.89 11.52
C ASN A 44 0.80 -47.11 12.47
N LEU A 45 0.72 -45.78 12.31
CA LEU A 45 -0.19 -44.94 13.06
C LEU A 45 -1.57 -44.90 12.41
N THR A 46 -2.62 -44.78 13.23
CA THR A 46 -3.98 -44.63 12.70
C THR A 46 -4.22 -43.21 12.17
N VAL A 47 -5.16 -43.09 11.23
CA VAL A 47 -5.56 -41.80 10.65
C VAL A 47 -6.01 -40.82 11.74
N GLU A 48 -6.76 -41.32 12.73
CA GLU A 48 -7.26 -40.53 13.86
C GLU A 48 -6.12 -40.06 14.77
N GLN A 49 -5.17 -40.93 15.09
CA GLN A 49 -3.99 -40.55 15.90
C GLN A 49 -3.19 -39.43 15.22
N VAL A 50 -2.94 -39.55 13.91
CA VAL A 50 -2.19 -38.53 13.16
C VAL A 50 -2.97 -37.22 13.10
N THR A 51 -4.25 -37.28 12.74
CA THR A 51 -5.07 -36.10 12.42
C THR A 51 -5.60 -35.39 13.66
N ASN A 52 -6.16 -36.13 14.61
CA ASN A 52 -6.90 -35.57 15.75
C ASN A 52 -6.05 -35.43 17.02
N GLU A 53 -4.92 -36.15 17.12
CA GLU A 53 -4.06 -36.10 18.31
C GLU A 53 -2.66 -35.50 18.06
N ILE A 54 -2.00 -35.83 16.95
CA ILE A 54 -0.61 -35.44 16.70
C ILE A 54 -0.55 -34.04 16.06
N TYR A 55 -1.20 -33.85 14.91
CA TYR A 55 -1.13 -32.58 14.14
C TYR A 55 -1.59 -31.33 14.93
N PRO A 56 -2.63 -31.38 15.78
CA PRO A 56 -3.06 -30.22 16.57
C PRO A 56 -1.96 -29.65 17.47
N VAL A 57 -1.05 -30.49 17.99
CA VAL A 57 0.05 -30.08 18.89
C VAL A 57 0.96 -29.04 18.24
N TRP A 58 1.19 -29.12 16.92
CA TRP A 58 1.96 -28.10 16.21
C TRP A 58 1.28 -26.74 16.28
N THR A 59 -0.03 -26.67 16.07
CA THR A 59 -0.77 -25.40 16.09
C THR A 59 -0.74 -24.77 17.47
N TYR A 60 -0.95 -25.58 18.52
CA TYR A 60 -0.97 -25.09 19.91
C TYR A 60 0.41 -24.63 20.38
N SER A 61 1.43 -25.46 20.15
CA SER A 61 2.80 -25.12 20.53
C SER A 61 3.31 -23.91 19.77
N TYR A 62 3.00 -23.79 18.48
CA TYR A 62 3.35 -22.63 17.66
C TYR A 62 2.74 -21.35 18.25
N LEU A 63 1.44 -21.34 18.58
CA LEU A 63 0.80 -20.16 19.18
C LEU A 63 1.45 -19.78 20.53
N ALA A 64 1.66 -20.77 21.40
CA ALA A 64 2.18 -20.55 22.74
C ALA A 64 3.59 -19.92 22.73
N VAL A 65 4.44 -20.34 21.80
CA VAL A 65 5.85 -19.88 21.75
C VAL A 65 6.08 -18.72 20.80
N MET A 66 5.13 -18.35 19.94
CA MET A 66 5.27 -17.27 18.95
C MET A 66 5.63 -15.93 19.59
N VAL A 67 4.89 -15.49 20.63
CA VAL A 67 5.14 -14.19 21.29
C VAL A 67 6.46 -14.20 22.07
N PRO A 68 6.77 -15.21 22.92
CA PRO A 68 8.08 -15.29 23.57
C PRO A 68 9.25 -15.29 22.59
N VAL A 69 9.18 -16.09 21.53
CA VAL A 69 10.25 -16.20 20.52
C VAL A 69 10.43 -14.88 19.77
N PHE A 70 9.34 -14.17 19.45
CA PHE A 70 9.42 -12.84 18.82
C PHE A 70 10.23 -11.85 19.66
N LEU A 71 9.97 -11.77 20.97
CA LEU A 71 10.71 -10.89 21.87
C LEU A 71 12.16 -11.33 22.04
N LEU A 72 12.38 -12.64 22.24
CA LEU A 72 13.72 -13.23 22.36
C LEU A 72 14.56 -13.01 21.10
N THR A 73 13.94 -12.98 19.92
CA THR A 73 14.62 -12.76 18.64
C THR A 73 15.35 -11.43 18.59
N ASP A 74 14.70 -10.34 19.02
CA ASP A 74 15.37 -9.04 19.05
C ASP A 74 16.33 -8.91 20.24
N TRP A 75 16.00 -9.50 21.39
CA TRP A 75 16.86 -9.48 22.58
C TRP A 75 18.19 -10.22 22.36
N LEU A 76 18.15 -11.41 21.74
CA LEU A 76 19.32 -12.25 21.45
C LEU A 76 20.07 -11.85 20.17
N ARG A 77 19.65 -10.77 19.49
CA ARG A 77 20.25 -10.31 18.22
C ARG A 77 20.23 -11.37 17.13
N TYR A 78 19.07 -12.02 16.93
CA TYR A 78 18.71 -12.88 15.80
C TYR A 78 19.50 -14.18 15.61
N LYS A 79 20.85 -14.15 15.54
CA LYS A 79 21.69 -15.34 15.26
C LYS A 79 21.40 -16.51 16.19
N PRO A 80 21.35 -16.36 17.53
CA PRO A 80 21.07 -17.49 18.43
C PRO A 80 19.71 -18.12 18.15
N VAL A 81 18.72 -17.33 17.76
CA VAL A 81 17.38 -17.84 17.41
C VAL A 81 17.39 -18.58 16.07
N VAL A 82 18.19 -18.16 15.09
CA VAL A 82 18.36 -18.90 13.82
C VAL A 82 19.06 -20.26 14.04
N VAL A 83 20.09 -20.30 14.91
CA VAL A 83 20.75 -21.56 15.29
C VAL A 83 19.78 -22.45 16.06
N PHE A 84 19.05 -21.89 17.03
CA PHE A 84 18.03 -22.60 17.81
C PHE A 84 16.93 -23.15 16.90
N GLN A 85 16.47 -22.40 15.90
CA GLN A 85 15.53 -22.87 14.88
C GLN A 85 16.02 -24.15 14.20
N CYS A 86 17.30 -24.19 13.81
CA CYS A 86 17.88 -25.33 13.12
C CYS A 86 18.06 -26.54 14.03
N ILE A 87 18.39 -26.33 15.31
CA ILE A 87 18.45 -27.40 16.32
C ILE A 87 17.08 -28.03 16.50
N ASN A 88 16.03 -27.22 16.69
CA ASN A 88 14.65 -27.73 16.79
C ASN A 88 14.23 -28.48 15.52
N LEU A 89 14.65 -28.00 14.34
CA LEU A 89 14.43 -28.70 13.09
C LEU A 89 15.14 -30.05 13.06
N PHE A 90 16.42 -30.12 13.43
CA PHE A 90 17.15 -31.38 13.48
C PHE A 90 16.50 -32.38 14.44
N ILE A 91 16.14 -31.92 15.65
CA ILE A 91 15.44 -32.74 16.67
C ILE A 91 14.12 -33.29 16.10
N THR A 92 13.31 -32.46 15.44
CA THR A 92 12.04 -32.87 14.83
C THR A 92 12.24 -34.07 13.89
N TRP A 93 13.20 -33.96 12.97
CA TRP A 93 13.46 -35.01 11.98
C TRP A 93 14.13 -36.24 12.62
N ALA A 94 15.02 -36.06 13.60
CA ALA A 94 15.65 -37.16 14.32
C ALA A 94 14.62 -37.98 15.11
N MET A 95 13.69 -37.32 15.81
CA MET A 95 12.60 -37.99 16.53
C MET A 95 11.71 -38.82 15.59
N MET A 96 11.42 -38.29 14.41
CA MET A 96 10.67 -38.99 13.37
C MET A 96 11.39 -40.26 12.89
N LEU A 97 12.72 -40.28 12.85
CA LEU A 97 13.50 -41.48 12.51
C LEU A 97 13.46 -42.53 13.61
N LEU A 98 13.76 -42.12 14.85
CA LEU A 98 14.19 -43.01 15.92
C LEU A 98 13.05 -43.74 16.65
N VAL A 99 11.82 -43.20 16.63
CA VAL A 99 10.73 -43.70 17.49
C VAL A 99 9.41 -43.84 16.72
N GLN A 100 8.53 -44.72 17.21
CA GLN A 100 7.20 -45.01 16.64
C GLN A 100 6.05 -44.63 17.57
N GLU A 101 6.33 -44.23 18.80
CA GLU A 101 5.30 -43.90 19.79
C GLU A 101 4.58 -42.58 19.52
N VAL A 102 3.25 -42.59 19.71
CA VAL A 102 2.39 -41.40 19.56
C VAL A 102 2.86 -40.24 20.44
N ALA A 103 3.33 -40.51 21.67
CA ALA A 103 3.85 -39.49 22.57
C ALA A 103 5.07 -38.77 21.97
N VAL A 104 5.96 -39.50 21.30
CA VAL A 104 7.13 -38.93 20.64
C VAL A 104 6.72 -38.12 19.42
N PHE A 105 5.72 -38.54 18.65
CA PHE A 105 5.19 -37.72 17.55
C PHE A 105 4.51 -36.44 18.02
N LYS A 106 3.82 -36.45 19.18
CA LYS A 106 3.32 -35.22 19.83
C LYS A 106 4.47 -34.29 20.21
N ALA A 107 5.51 -34.81 20.86
CA ALA A 107 6.69 -34.02 21.20
C ALA A 107 7.44 -33.51 19.95
N MET A 108 7.50 -34.29 18.89
CA MET A 108 8.05 -33.89 17.58
C MET A 108 7.29 -32.70 17.00
N GLN A 109 5.96 -32.70 17.06
CA GLN A 109 5.14 -31.57 16.61
C GLN A 109 5.34 -30.32 17.48
N PHE A 110 5.59 -30.48 18.78
CA PHE A 110 5.99 -29.37 19.66
C PHE A 110 7.29 -28.71 19.19
N PHE A 111 8.35 -29.50 18.96
CA PHE A 111 9.63 -28.98 18.45
C PHE A 111 9.46 -28.34 17.05
N TYR A 112 8.59 -28.89 16.21
CA TYR A 112 8.27 -28.30 14.91
C TYR A 112 7.52 -26.96 15.04
N GLY A 113 6.64 -26.82 16.03
CA GLY A 113 5.97 -25.56 16.38
C GLY A 113 6.96 -24.49 16.84
N VAL A 114 7.91 -24.87 17.71
CA VAL A 114 9.02 -23.99 18.13
C VAL A 114 9.87 -23.56 16.92
N LYS A 115 10.24 -24.49 16.05
CA LYS A 115 10.95 -24.19 14.78
C LYS A 115 10.17 -23.19 13.92
N SER A 116 8.84 -23.28 13.90
CA SER A 116 7.99 -22.41 13.08
C SER A 116 7.94 -20.99 13.65
N ALA A 117 7.88 -20.84 14.98
CA ALA A 117 8.01 -19.55 15.66
C ALA A 117 9.36 -18.86 15.41
N CYS A 118 10.46 -19.62 15.40
CA CYS A 118 11.79 -19.05 15.17
C CYS A 118 12.03 -18.60 13.72
N GLU A 119 11.15 -18.92 12.77
CA GLU A 119 11.32 -18.55 11.36
C GLU A 119 11.29 -17.03 11.12
N VAL A 120 10.64 -16.27 12.01
CA VAL A 120 10.67 -14.81 11.98
C VAL A 120 12.11 -14.28 12.11
N ALA A 121 12.98 -14.97 12.85
CA ALA A 121 14.37 -14.58 13.02
C ALA A 121 15.16 -14.69 11.71
N TYR A 122 14.84 -15.65 10.83
CA TYR A 122 15.52 -15.83 9.55
C TYR A 122 15.41 -14.60 8.65
N PHE A 123 14.19 -14.10 8.45
CA PHE A 123 13.97 -12.90 7.62
C PHE A 123 14.44 -11.62 8.31
N SER A 124 14.25 -11.55 9.63
CA SER A 124 14.63 -10.36 10.40
C SER A 124 16.15 -10.20 10.53
N TYR A 125 16.90 -11.30 10.49
CA TYR A 125 18.37 -11.29 10.49
C TYR A 125 18.94 -10.47 9.33
N ILE A 126 18.34 -10.54 8.13
CA ILE A 126 18.76 -9.76 6.94
C ILE A 126 18.79 -8.26 7.26
N TYR A 127 17.72 -7.77 7.89
CA TYR A 127 17.56 -6.35 8.20
C TYR A 127 18.52 -5.88 9.30
N SER A 128 18.99 -6.78 10.16
CA SER A 128 19.92 -6.44 11.24
C SER A 128 21.38 -6.26 10.82
N ILE A 129 21.79 -6.83 9.67
CA ILE A 129 23.22 -6.92 9.30
C ILE A 129 23.56 -6.39 7.92
N VAL A 130 22.59 -6.34 7.00
CA VAL A 130 22.79 -5.83 5.65
C VAL A 130 22.56 -4.31 5.66
N ASP A 131 23.20 -3.57 4.76
CA ASP A 131 22.89 -2.14 4.59
C ASP A 131 21.54 -1.96 3.87
N LEU A 132 20.82 -0.88 4.18
CA LEU A 132 19.55 -0.48 3.55
C LEU A 132 19.56 -0.56 2.01
N LYS A 133 20.68 -0.15 1.37
CA LYS A 133 20.87 -0.20 -0.10
C LYS A 133 20.78 -1.62 -0.70
N TYR A 134 21.00 -2.67 0.10
CA TYR A 134 21.02 -4.06 -0.36
C TYR A 134 19.86 -4.90 0.19
N TYR A 135 19.00 -4.37 1.06
CA TYR A 135 17.85 -5.11 1.63
C TYR A 135 16.99 -5.78 0.59
N ARG A 136 16.54 -5.03 -0.42
CA ARG A 136 15.67 -5.59 -1.46
C ARG A 136 16.33 -6.77 -2.19
N LYS A 137 17.63 -6.70 -2.46
CA LYS A 137 18.38 -7.77 -3.13
C LYS A 137 18.55 -8.98 -2.20
N ALA A 138 19.01 -8.75 -0.97
CA ALA A 138 19.25 -9.80 0.01
C ALA A 138 17.95 -10.56 0.38
N THR A 139 16.87 -9.85 0.66
CA THR A 139 15.55 -10.44 0.92
C THR A 139 15.05 -11.24 -0.28
N SER A 140 15.20 -10.72 -1.50
CA SER A 140 14.82 -11.44 -2.72
C SER A 140 15.61 -12.73 -2.90
N TYR A 141 16.93 -12.73 -2.67
CA TYR A 141 17.77 -13.92 -2.78
C TYR A 141 17.38 -14.97 -1.74
N CYS A 142 17.27 -14.60 -0.46
CA CYS A 142 16.89 -15.53 0.60
C CYS A 142 15.51 -16.17 0.35
N ARG A 143 14.51 -15.36 -0.07
CA ARG A 143 13.18 -15.88 -0.38
C ARG A 143 13.20 -16.82 -1.59
N SER A 144 13.93 -16.46 -2.64
CA SER A 144 14.04 -17.29 -3.86
C SER A 144 14.70 -18.64 -3.57
N VAL A 145 15.74 -18.65 -2.75
CA VAL A 145 16.49 -19.86 -2.41
C VAL A 145 15.66 -20.82 -1.55
N GLN A 146 14.83 -20.32 -0.63
CA GLN A 146 13.89 -21.18 0.10
C GLN A 146 12.82 -21.80 -0.81
N LEU A 147 12.22 -21.00 -1.71
CA LEU A 147 11.27 -21.50 -2.71
C LEU A 147 11.90 -22.57 -3.62
N LEU A 148 13.14 -22.31 -4.06
CA LEU A 148 13.93 -23.28 -4.79
C LEU A 148 14.15 -24.55 -3.97
N GLY A 149 14.50 -24.42 -2.69
CA GLY A 149 14.69 -25.55 -1.79
C GLY A 149 13.43 -26.41 -1.62
N TYR A 150 12.25 -25.79 -1.44
CA TYR A 150 10.97 -26.53 -1.41
C TYR A 150 10.67 -27.25 -2.74
N THR A 151 10.96 -26.60 -3.87
CA THR A 151 10.74 -27.18 -5.19
C THR A 151 11.68 -28.36 -5.44
N VAL A 152 12.98 -28.17 -5.18
CA VAL A 152 14.00 -29.22 -5.27
C VAL A 152 13.66 -30.37 -4.33
N GLY A 153 13.26 -30.08 -3.10
CA GLY A 153 12.80 -31.10 -2.15
C GLY A 153 11.62 -31.90 -2.71
N SER A 154 10.58 -31.23 -3.19
CA SER A 154 9.37 -31.90 -3.71
C SER A 154 9.64 -32.75 -4.95
N VAL A 155 10.42 -32.23 -5.90
CA VAL A 155 10.85 -32.96 -7.11
C VAL A 155 11.75 -34.13 -6.75
N LEU A 156 12.77 -33.91 -5.90
CA LEU A 156 13.67 -34.97 -5.44
C LEU A 156 12.90 -36.07 -4.71
N GLY A 157 11.97 -35.70 -3.84
CA GLY A 157 11.09 -36.66 -3.15
C GLY A 157 10.27 -37.48 -4.13
N GLN A 158 9.64 -36.82 -5.12
CA GLN A 158 8.85 -37.50 -6.14
C GLN A 158 9.70 -38.49 -6.94
N LEU A 159 10.90 -38.10 -7.36
CA LEU A 159 11.81 -38.97 -8.12
C LEU A 159 12.24 -40.18 -7.27
N LEU A 160 12.67 -39.95 -6.02
CA LEU A 160 13.15 -41.00 -5.13
C LEU A 160 12.07 -42.06 -4.84
N VAL A 161 10.83 -41.62 -4.61
CA VAL A 161 9.69 -42.51 -4.33
C VAL A 161 9.17 -43.20 -5.60
N SER A 162 9.02 -42.48 -6.72
CA SER A 162 8.42 -43.04 -7.95
C SER A 162 9.30 -44.10 -8.61
N PHE A 163 10.62 -43.90 -8.58
CA PHE A 163 11.60 -44.85 -9.11
C PHE A 163 12.07 -45.89 -8.08
N ASN A 164 11.49 -45.88 -6.86
CA ASN A 164 11.87 -46.76 -5.76
C ASN A 164 13.39 -46.76 -5.47
N LEU A 165 14.03 -45.59 -5.59
CA LEU A 165 15.49 -45.44 -5.43
C LEU A 165 15.91 -45.51 -3.96
N MET A 166 15.04 -45.06 -3.04
CA MET A 166 15.30 -45.01 -1.61
C MET A 166 14.03 -45.30 -0.82
N SER A 167 14.15 -46.04 0.29
CA SER A 167 13.08 -46.19 1.29
C SER A 167 12.83 -44.88 2.04
N TYR A 168 11.65 -44.72 2.65
CA TYR A 168 11.33 -43.52 3.41
C TYR A 168 12.33 -43.22 4.54
N ASN A 169 12.82 -44.25 5.23
CA ASN A 169 13.85 -44.09 6.27
C ASN A 169 15.17 -43.54 5.70
N ASN A 170 15.59 -44.00 4.52
CA ASN A 170 16.79 -43.48 3.86
C ASN A 170 16.59 -42.03 3.38
N ILE A 171 15.39 -41.69 2.88
CA ILE A 171 15.03 -40.31 2.51
C ILE A 171 15.07 -39.39 3.75
N LEU A 172 14.65 -39.90 4.90
CA LEU A 172 14.72 -39.19 6.17
C LEU A 172 16.19 -38.96 6.59
N VAL A 173 17.05 -39.97 6.51
CA VAL A 173 18.50 -39.82 6.76
C VAL A 173 19.12 -38.78 5.82
N LEU A 174 18.79 -38.81 4.52
CA LEU A 174 19.22 -37.78 3.58
C LEU A 174 18.77 -36.38 4.03
N THR A 175 17.52 -36.25 4.50
CA THR A 175 17.00 -34.98 5.02
C THR A 175 17.77 -34.50 6.26
N LEU A 176 18.15 -35.41 7.16
CA LEU A 176 18.99 -35.10 8.33
C LEU A 176 20.39 -34.62 7.93
N VAL A 177 21.00 -35.22 6.90
CA VAL A 177 22.30 -34.77 6.37
C VAL A 177 22.18 -33.33 5.83
N LEU A 178 21.14 -33.03 5.06
CA LEU A 178 20.89 -31.68 4.54
C LEU A 178 20.68 -30.67 5.69
N ILE A 179 19.87 -31.02 6.70
CA ILE A 179 19.66 -30.16 7.88
C ILE A 179 20.97 -29.97 8.67
N SER A 180 21.82 -30.97 8.75
CA SER A 180 23.13 -30.87 9.41
C SER A 180 24.04 -29.87 8.71
N ILE A 181 24.06 -29.85 7.37
CA ILE A 181 24.77 -28.84 6.58
C ILE A 181 24.22 -27.43 6.89
N ALA A 182 22.90 -27.28 6.97
CA ALA A 182 22.28 -26.01 7.36
C ALA A 182 22.69 -25.58 8.78
N LEU A 183 22.69 -26.51 9.74
CA LEU A 183 23.07 -26.25 11.13
C LEU A 183 24.53 -25.77 11.21
N VAL A 184 25.46 -26.47 10.57
CA VAL A 184 26.87 -26.06 10.51
C VAL A 184 27.00 -24.68 9.88
N THR A 185 26.30 -24.43 8.77
CA THR A 185 26.28 -23.11 8.11
C THR A 185 25.78 -21.99 9.03
N SER A 186 24.77 -22.26 9.85
CA SER A 186 24.21 -21.27 10.79
C SER A 186 25.21 -20.81 11.85
N LEU A 187 26.18 -21.64 12.22
CA LEU A 187 27.22 -21.29 13.18
C LEU A 187 28.19 -20.23 12.63
N PHE A 188 28.41 -20.23 11.30
CA PHE A 188 29.29 -19.29 10.60
C PHE A 188 28.63 -17.94 10.28
N LEU A 189 27.34 -17.76 10.63
CA LEU A 189 26.66 -16.47 10.49
C LEU A 189 27.33 -15.42 11.40
N PRO A 190 27.58 -14.19 10.91
CA PRO A 190 28.13 -13.12 11.74
C PRO A 190 27.12 -12.65 12.81
N MET A 191 27.60 -12.18 13.96
CA MET A 191 26.72 -11.62 15.00
C MET A 191 26.28 -10.20 14.61
N PRO A 192 24.97 -9.91 14.53
CA PRO A 192 24.49 -8.55 14.32
C PRO A 192 24.88 -7.64 15.49
N GLN A 193 25.35 -6.43 15.20
CA GLN A 193 25.70 -5.44 16.23
C GLN A 193 24.54 -4.53 16.63
N ARG A 194 23.45 -4.52 15.85
CA ARG A 194 22.26 -3.68 16.06
C ARG A 194 21.01 -4.56 16.18
N SER A 195 20.04 -4.12 16.95
CA SER A 195 18.70 -4.74 17.03
C SER A 195 17.63 -3.68 16.76
N MET A 196 16.43 -4.09 16.33
CA MET A 196 15.35 -3.17 15.93
C MET A 196 14.74 -2.43 17.12
N PHE A 197 14.63 -3.08 18.28
CA PHE A 197 13.92 -2.53 19.45
C PHE A 197 14.83 -2.30 20.67
N PHE A 198 15.73 -3.23 21.00
CA PHE A 198 16.55 -3.17 22.22
C PHE A 198 17.91 -2.47 22.05
N HIS A 199 18.52 -2.48 20.86
CA HIS A 199 19.88 -1.96 20.62
C HIS A 199 19.95 -1.06 19.37
N ARG A 200 19.38 0.17 19.46
CA ARG A 200 19.57 1.24 18.46
C ARG A 200 20.92 1.96 18.67
N SER A 201 21.61 2.31 17.58
CA SER A 201 22.82 3.15 17.64
C SER A 201 22.43 4.63 17.76
N GLN A 202 23.15 5.42 18.57
CA GLN A 202 22.89 6.84 18.85
C GLN A 202 22.88 7.78 17.63
N SER A 203 23.29 7.31 16.45
CA SER A 203 23.53 8.13 15.25
C SER A 203 22.39 8.16 14.23
N ASP A 204 21.28 7.46 14.48
CA ASP A 204 20.10 7.53 13.60
C ASP A 204 19.15 8.63 14.13
N PRO A 205 19.01 9.80 13.45
CA PRO A 205 17.97 10.74 13.81
C PRO A 205 16.61 10.04 13.62
N PRO A 206 15.63 10.26 14.52
CA PRO A 206 14.29 9.79 14.28
C PRO A 206 13.83 10.33 12.92
N GLN A 207 13.46 9.45 12.00
CA GLN A 207 12.72 9.84 10.81
C GLN A 207 11.32 10.23 11.28
N THR A 208 11.20 11.43 11.81
CA THR A 208 9.93 12.14 11.89
C THR A 208 9.43 12.35 10.46
N PRO A 209 8.17 12.04 10.14
CA PRO A 209 7.56 12.66 8.98
C PRO A 209 7.59 14.18 9.22
N GLU A 210 8.26 14.92 8.33
CA GLU A 210 8.22 16.37 8.35
C GLU A 210 6.76 16.84 8.26
N GLY A 211 6.25 17.45 9.34
CA GLY A 211 4.98 18.18 9.35
C GLY A 211 4.09 17.89 10.55
N GLY A 212 4.28 18.63 11.65
CA GLY A 212 3.37 18.62 12.79
C GLY A 212 3.96 19.35 13.99
N ASP A 213 3.55 20.60 14.16
CA ASP A 213 3.96 21.51 15.22
C ASP A 213 3.41 21.07 16.60
N ARG A 214 4.15 21.41 17.66
CA ARG A 214 3.79 21.40 19.11
C ARG A 214 3.86 20.07 19.89
N CYS A 215 4.92 19.93 20.69
CA CYS A 215 4.86 20.14 22.15
C CYS A 215 6.30 20.09 22.70
N ALA A 216 6.82 21.27 23.09
CA ALA A 216 8.00 21.36 23.93
C ALA A 216 7.59 21.03 25.37
N GLY A 217 8.24 20.02 25.95
CA GLY A 217 8.11 19.66 27.35
C GLY A 217 9.35 18.87 27.77
N ASP A 218 10.16 19.50 28.61
CA ASP A 218 11.31 19.01 29.39
C ASP A 218 12.07 17.78 28.90
N VAL A 219 13.29 18.02 28.38
CA VAL A 219 14.35 17.01 28.34
C VAL A 219 15.15 17.12 29.63
N SER A 220 14.76 16.30 30.61
CA SER A 220 15.62 15.96 31.73
C SER A 220 16.79 15.10 31.23
N THR A 221 17.99 15.56 31.55
CA THR A 221 19.28 14.93 31.33
C THR A 221 19.39 13.60 32.08
N GLU A 222 19.45 12.45 31.41
CA GLU A 222 19.93 11.20 32.04
C GLU A 222 20.65 10.25 31.06
N GLY A 223 21.93 9.98 31.36
CA GLY A 223 22.53 8.64 31.55
C GLY A 223 22.64 7.62 30.39
N PRO A 224 23.62 6.70 30.45
CA PRO A 224 23.81 5.66 29.43
C PRO A 224 22.65 4.63 29.49
N VAL A 225 21.89 4.55 28.40
CA VAL A 225 20.71 3.67 28.27
C VAL A 225 21.15 2.20 28.12
N TRP A 226 21.35 1.51 29.23
CA TRP A 226 21.32 0.05 29.29
C TRP A 226 19.90 -0.39 29.69
N ALA A 227 19.27 -1.16 28.80
CA ALA A 227 17.98 -1.83 28.95
C ALA A 227 16.72 -0.93 29.10
N ARG A 228 16.05 -0.63 27.97
CA ARG A 228 14.59 -0.40 28.02
C ARG A 228 13.93 -1.71 28.50
N GLY A 229 13.17 -1.65 29.59
CA GLY A 229 12.43 -2.82 30.08
C GLY A 229 11.41 -3.31 29.05
N CYS A 230 11.14 -4.62 29.02
CA CYS A 230 10.17 -5.24 28.11
C CYS A 230 8.81 -4.51 28.11
N SER A 231 8.36 -4.02 29.27
CA SER A 231 7.12 -3.26 29.41
C SER A 231 7.08 -1.97 28.56
N GLN A 232 8.17 -1.22 28.50
CA GLN A 232 8.25 -0.01 27.66
C GLN A 232 8.26 -0.34 26.16
N VAL A 233 8.90 -1.46 25.77
CA VAL A 233 8.88 -1.94 24.38
C VAL A 233 7.47 -2.39 23.98
N PHE A 234 6.77 -3.09 24.87
CA PHE A 234 5.37 -3.47 24.66
C PHE A 234 4.45 -2.25 24.52
N LEU A 235 4.59 -1.24 25.38
CA LEU A 235 3.78 -0.01 25.29
C LEU A 235 4.06 0.76 23.99
N LEU A 236 5.32 0.82 23.55
CA LEU A 236 5.69 1.43 22.27
C LEU A 236 5.08 0.67 21.09
N LEU A 237 5.25 -0.67 21.07
CA LEU A 237 4.66 -1.56 20.06
C LEU A 237 3.14 -1.44 20.02
N TRP A 238 2.48 -1.34 21.18
CA TRP A 238 1.04 -1.19 21.29
C TRP A 238 0.56 0.16 20.74
N ARG A 239 1.29 1.25 21.04
CA ARG A 239 0.96 2.57 20.49
C ARG A 239 1.15 2.61 18.97
N ASP A 240 2.25 2.06 18.47
CA ASP A 240 2.51 1.96 17.04
C ASP A 240 1.49 1.05 16.35
N PHE A 241 1.08 -0.04 16.99
CA PHE A 241 0.01 -0.94 16.54
C PHE A 241 -1.31 -0.19 16.38
N LEU A 242 -1.78 0.51 17.41
CA LEU A 242 -3.02 1.29 17.36
C LEU A 242 -2.97 2.38 16.28
N GLN A 243 -1.82 3.04 16.11
CA GLN A 243 -1.64 4.08 15.10
C GLN A 243 -1.66 3.49 13.67
N CYS A 244 -1.09 2.30 13.46
CA CYS A 244 -1.06 1.63 12.17
C CYS A 244 -2.45 1.12 11.74
N TYR A 245 -3.26 0.61 12.68
CA TYR A 245 -4.62 0.13 12.42
C TYR A 245 -5.70 1.23 12.41
N SER A 246 -5.30 2.50 12.46
CA SER A 246 -6.24 3.64 12.43
C SER A 246 -6.90 3.84 11.06
N THR A 247 -6.24 3.43 9.97
CA THR A 247 -6.77 3.58 8.61
C THR A 247 -7.75 2.45 8.28
N ARG A 248 -9.00 2.83 7.91
CA ARG A 248 -10.06 1.86 7.56
C ARG A 248 -9.65 0.90 6.44
N ALA A 249 -9.01 1.39 5.38
CA ALA A 249 -8.55 0.54 4.27
C ALA A 249 -7.61 -0.58 4.77
N LEU A 250 -6.64 -0.22 5.60
CA LEU A 250 -5.64 -1.13 6.13
C LEU A 250 -6.23 -2.22 7.03
N LEU A 251 -7.25 -1.88 7.82
CA LEU A 251 -8.00 -2.84 8.63
C LEU A 251 -8.64 -3.94 7.78
N TYR A 252 -9.23 -3.60 6.62
CA TYR A 252 -9.89 -4.61 5.78
C TYR A 252 -8.90 -5.53 5.07
N TRP A 253 -7.77 -4.99 4.60
CA TRP A 253 -6.68 -5.79 4.04
C TRP A 253 -6.08 -6.74 5.07
N SER A 254 -5.85 -6.25 6.28
CA SER A 254 -5.38 -7.06 7.41
C SER A 254 -6.40 -8.11 7.84
N LEU A 255 -7.68 -7.76 7.92
CA LEU A 255 -8.75 -8.70 8.28
C LEU A 255 -8.83 -9.85 7.27
N TRP A 256 -8.84 -9.52 5.97
CA TRP A 256 -8.81 -10.55 4.92
C TRP A 256 -7.57 -11.44 5.05
N TRP A 257 -6.38 -10.84 5.26
CA TRP A 257 -5.13 -11.59 5.44
C TRP A 257 -5.27 -12.60 6.58
N VAL A 258 -5.67 -12.16 7.76
CA VAL A 258 -5.84 -12.99 8.96
C VAL A 258 -6.76 -14.17 8.65
N LEU A 259 -7.92 -13.88 8.05
CA LEU A 259 -8.92 -14.89 7.73
C LEU A 259 -8.41 -15.89 6.69
N ALA A 260 -7.89 -15.41 5.56
CA ALA A 260 -7.43 -16.24 4.45
C ALA A 260 -6.21 -17.09 4.82
N THR A 261 -5.25 -16.52 5.57
CA THR A 261 -4.04 -17.24 6.02
C THR A 261 -4.42 -18.38 6.96
N CYS A 262 -5.39 -18.16 7.85
CA CYS A 262 -5.91 -19.19 8.74
C CYS A 262 -6.50 -20.36 7.94
N GLY A 263 -7.44 -20.07 7.03
CA GLY A 263 -8.10 -21.10 6.22
C GLY A 263 -7.11 -21.83 5.31
N TYR A 264 -6.16 -21.12 4.71
CA TYR A 264 -5.11 -21.72 3.90
C TYR A 264 -4.22 -22.66 4.71
N ASN A 265 -3.76 -22.23 5.89
CA ASN A 265 -2.93 -23.06 6.77
C ASN A 265 -3.68 -24.33 7.22
N GLN A 266 -4.99 -24.25 7.46
CA GLN A 266 -5.79 -25.46 7.72
C GLN A 266 -5.86 -26.39 6.52
N ALA A 267 -6.20 -25.87 5.35
CA ALA A 267 -6.30 -26.69 4.15
C ALA A 267 -4.97 -27.40 3.82
N ILE A 268 -3.83 -26.69 3.84
CA ILE A 268 -2.53 -27.30 3.51
C ILE A 268 -2.05 -28.32 4.55
N ASN A 269 -2.35 -28.11 5.84
CA ASN A 269 -1.90 -29.02 6.89
C ASN A 269 -2.57 -30.38 6.79
N TYR A 270 -3.82 -30.41 6.32
CA TYR A 270 -4.62 -31.63 6.23
C TYR A 270 -4.82 -32.13 4.79
N VAL A 271 -4.26 -31.46 3.77
CA VAL A 271 -4.45 -31.85 2.35
C VAL A 271 -3.92 -33.25 2.05
N GLN A 272 -2.81 -33.65 2.66
CA GLN A 272 -2.26 -35.00 2.44
C GLN A 272 -3.16 -36.09 3.02
N VAL A 273 -3.89 -35.78 4.10
CA VAL A 273 -4.91 -36.66 4.70
C VAL A 273 -6.06 -36.83 3.71
N LEU A 274 -6.49 -35.74 3.06
CA LEU A 274 -7.55 -35.78 2.05
C LEU A 274 -7.12 -36.61 0.83
N TRP A 275 -5.90 -36.42 0.32
CA TRP A 275 -5.39 -37.21 -0.79
C TRP A 275 -5.35 -38.71 -0.47
N ALA A 276 -4.91 -39.06 0.73
CA ALA A 276 -4.88 -40.45 1.17
C ALA A 276 -6.28 -41.04 1.41
N HIS A 277 -7.26 -40.21 1.76
CA HIS A 277 -8.66 -40.63 1.86
C HIS A 277 -9.25 -40.96 0.48
N ILE A 278 -9.00 -40.12 -0.53
CA ILE A 278 -9.47 -40.34 -1.91
C ILE A 278 -8.74 -41.52 -2.56
N GLN A 279 -7.41 -41.56 -2.42
CA GLN A 279 -6.58 -42.62 -2.97
C GLN A 279 -5.55 -43.11 -1.93
N PRO A 280 -5.84 -44.23 -1.25
CA PRO A 280 -4.93 -44.79 -0.26
C PRO A 280 -3.56 -45.13 -0.86
N SER A 281 -2.50 -44.55 -0.28
CA SER A 281 -1.11 -44.66 -0.77
C SER A 281 -0.52 -46.07 -0.71
N GLN A 282 -1.21 -47.01 -0.05
CA GLN A 282 -0.74 -48.39 0.13
C GLN A 282 -0.92 -49.26 -1.14
N LYS A 283 -1.67 -48.79 -2.16
CA LYS A 283 -2.03 -49.61 -3.33
C LYS A 283 -1.56 -49.06 -4.68
N VAL A 284 -1.19 -47.79 -4.78
CA VAL A 284 -0.87 -47.11 -6.06
C VAL A 284 0.24 -46.08 -5.87
N GLN A 285 1.04 -45.82 -6.92
CA GLN A 285 2.04 -44.74 -6.92
C GLN A 285 1.38 -43.37 -6.68
N VAL A 286 1.97 -42.59 -5.76
CA VAL A 286 1.45 -41.29 -5.30
C VAL A 286 2.26 -40.15 -5.91
N TYR A 287 1.59 -39.10 -6.41
CA TYR A 287 2.21 -37.96 -7.11
C TYR A 287 2.28 -36.66 -6.29
N ASN A 288 2.17 -36.75 -4.96
CA ASN A 288 2.13 -35.60 -4.05
C ASN A 288 3.31 -34.63 -4.25
N GLY A 289 4.53 -35.13 -4.46
CA GLY A 289 5.71 -34.28 -4.66
C GLY A 289 5.67 -33.51 -5.98
N GLY A 290 5.15 -34.11 -7.05
CA GLY A 290 4.92 -33.42 -8.32
C GLY A 290 3.89 -32.31 -8.17
N VAL A 291 2.79 -32.59 -7.47
CA VAL A 291 1.69 -31.63 -7.22
C VAL A 291 2.16 -30.45 -6.35
N GLU A 292 2.95 -30.72 -5.30
CA GLU A 292 3.58 -29.67 -4.50
C GLU A 292 4.52 -28.80 -5.34
N ALA A 293 5.34 -29.39 -6.20
CA ALA A 293 6.23 -28.64 -7.08
C ALA A 293 5.45 -27.75 -8.07
N VAL A 294 4.46 -28.32 -8.76
CA VAL A 294 3.62 -27.58 -9.73
C VAL A 294 2.85 -26.46 -9.05
N SER A 295 2.26 -26.71 -7.88
CA SER A 295 1.51 -25.69 -7.13
C SER A 295 2.41 -24.54 -6.65
N ASN A 296 3.66 -24.83 -6.23
CA ASN A 296 4.63 -23.79 -5.87
C ASN A 296 5.04 -22.94 -7.07
N LEU A 297 5.31 -23.57 -8.23
CA LEU A 297 5.65 -22.85 -9.47
C LEU A 297 4.49 -22.00 -9.98
N PHE A 298 3.27 -22.55 -9.97
CA PHE A 298 2.07 -21.84 -10.36
C PHE A 298 1.76 -20.67 -9.41
N GLY A 299 1.93 -20.87 -8.10
CA GLY A 299 1.83 -19.80 -7.10
C GLY A 299 2.85 -18.68 -7.32
N ALA A 300 4.09 -19.02 -7.69
CA ALA A 300 5.11 -18.02 -8.03
C ALA A 300 4.77 -17.25 -9.33
N ALA A 301 4.28 -17.95 -10.35
CA ALA A 301 3.89 -17.33 -11.62
C ALA A 301 2.72 -16.36 -11.46
N THR A 302 1.69 -16.75 -10.69
CA THR A 302 0.54 -15.89 -10.40
C THR A 302 0.93 -14.67 -9.56
N ALA A 303 1.77 -14.85 -8.53
CA ALA A 303 2.32 -13.74 -7.74
C ALA A 303 3.20 -12.77 -8.56
N TYR A 304 3.91 -13.26 -9.59
CA TYR A 304 4.63 -12.41 -10.53
C TYR A 304 3.68 -11.66 -11.48
N GLY A 305 2.64 -12.36 -11.98
CA GLY A 305 1.66 -11.84 -12.92
C GLY A 305 0.88 -10.62 -12.41
N ILE A 306 0.53 -10.58 -11.11
CA ILE A 306 -0.23 -9.46 -10.53
C ILE A 306 0.51 -8.12 -10.68
N GLY A 307 1.84 -8.13 -10.72
CA GLY A 307 2.66 -6.92 -10.86
C GLY A 307 2.53 -6.21 -12.22
N PHE A 308 1.96 -6.88 -13.22
CA PHE A 308 1.71 -6.31 -14.55
C PHE A 308 0.30 -5.74 -14.72
N ILE A 309 -0.60 -5.99 -13.76
CA ILE A 309 -1.99 -5.57 -13.86
C ILE A 309 -2.12 -4.11 -13.38
N GLN A 310 -2.44 -3.22 -14.31
CA GLN A 310 -2.69 -1.80 -14.05
C GLN A 310 -4.19 -1.55 -13.88
N VAL A 311 -4.68 -1.73 -12.66
CA VAL A 311 -6.09 -1.48 -12.28
C VAL A 311 -6.13 -0.55 -11.08
N ASP A 312 -7.16 0.29 -10.97
CA ASP A 312 -7.40 1.08 -9.77
C ASP A 312 -7.87 0.18 -8.62
N TRP A 313 -6.90 -0.33 -7.87
CA TRP A 313 -7.11 -1.27 -6.78
C TRP A 313 -7.82 -0.67 -5.57
N ALA A 314 -7.91 0.66 -5.47
CA ALA A 314 -8.67 1.31 -4.40
C ALA A 314 -10.18 1.06 -4.56
N GLN A 315 -10.67 0.90 -5.79
CA GLN A 315 -12.09 0.65 -6.08
C GLN A 315 -12.40 -0.84 -6.25
N TRP A 316 -11.54 -1.57 -6.95
CA TRP A 316 -11.80 -2.96 -7.32
C TRP A 316 -11.18 -4.00 -6.37
N GLY A 317 -10.30 -3.56 -5.47
CA GLY A 317 -9.52 -4.46 -4.61
C GLY A 317 -10.37 -5.36 -3.72
N GLU A 318 -11.41 -4.83 -3.08
CA GLU A 318 -12.30 -5.60 -2.20
C GLU A 318 -13.13 -6.63 -2.97
N LEU A 319 -13.65 -6.25 -4.15
CA LEU A 319 -14.38 -7.15 -5.03
C LEU A 319 -13.48 -8.28 -5.55
N PHE A 320 -12.23 -7.94 -5.88
CA PHE A 320 -11.21 -8.90 -6.30
C PHE A 320 -10.93 -9.92 -5.19
N LEU A 321 -10.74 -9.47 -3.94
CA LEU A 321 -10.60 -10.36 -2.79
C LEU A 321 -11.78 -11.32 -2.65
N GLY A 322 -13.01 -10.79 -2.68
CA GLY A 322 -14.22 -11.61 -2.55
C GLY A 322 -14.35 -12.65 -3.68
N SER A 323 -14.18 -12.22 -4.93
CA SER A 323 -14.36 -13.07 -6.11
C SER A 323 -13.34 -14.21 -6.17
N ILE A 324 -12.06 -13.91 -5.97
CA ILE A 324 -11.00 -14.93 -6.02
C ILE A 324 -11.05 -15.85 -4.78
N SER A 325 -11.44 -15.33 -3.61
CA SER A 325 -11.71 -16.18 -2.44
C SER A 325 -12.87 -17.14 -2.70
N GLY A 326 -13.89 -16.70 -3.44
CA GLY A 326 -15.01 -17.55 -3.89
C GLY A 326 -14.55 -18.66 -4.83
N LEU A 327 -13.67 -18.36 -5.80
CA LEU A 327 -13.05 -19.39 -6.64
C LEU A 327 -12.22 -20.38 -5.79
N GLY A 328 -11.54 -19.90 -4.76
CA GLY A 328 -10.85 -20.75 -3.77
C GLY A 328 -11.80 -21.68 -3.02
N ALA A 329 -12.98 -21.18 -2.61
CA ALA A 329 -14.01 -21.99 -1.98
C ALA A 329 -14.55 -23.08 -2.92
N VAL A 330 -14.81 -22.73 -4.18
CA VAL A 330 -15.23 -23.70 -5.21
C VAL A 330 -14.17 -24.79 -5.41
N ALA A 331 -12.90 -24.41 -5.50
CA ALA A 331 -11.79 -25.37 -5.61
C ALA A 331 -11.75 -26.32 -4.40
N LEU A 332 -11.93 -25.82 -3.17
CA LEU A 332 -12.02 -26.66 -1.98
C LEU A 332 -13.21 -27.61 -2.03
N PHE A 333 -14.41 -27.15 -2.40
CA PHE A 333 -15.57 -28.04 -2.52
C PHE A 333 -15.39 -29.12 -3.59
N ILE A 334 -14.79 -28.78 -4.74
CA ILE A 334 -14.44 -29.77 -5.77
C ILE A 334 -13.48 -30.82 -5.19
N MET A 335 -12.46 -30.40 -4.44
CA MET A 335 -11.52 -31.32 -3.78
C MET A 335 -12.20 -32.23 -2.74
N THR A 336 -13.21 -31.72 -2.04
CA THR A 336 -13.93 -32.46 -0.99
C THR A 336 -14.84 -33.55 -1.54
N PHE A 337 -15.51 -33.29 -2.66
CA PHE A 337 -16.56 -34.17 -3.19
C PHE A 337 -16.12 -35.01 -4.40
N THR A 338 -14.86 -34.89 -4.83
CA THR A 338 -14.32 -35.69 -5.93
C THR A 338 -13.78 -37.03 -5.44
N ASP A 339 -14.11 -38.10 -6.17
CA ASP A 339 -13.48 -39.42 -5.98
C ASP A 339 -12.22 -39.59 -6.86
N ASN A 340 -11.94 -38.63 -7.75
CA ASN A 340 -10.78 -38.66 -8.63
C ASN A 340 -9.62 -37.82 -8.07
N ILE A 341 -8.47 -38.48 -7.82
CA ILE A 341 -7.27 -37.83 -7.27
C ILE A 341 -6.71 -36.74 -8.19
N TRP A 342 -6.78 -36.89 -9.52
CA TRP A 342 -6.27 -35.89 -10.46
C TRP A 342 -7.08 -34.60 -10.42
N VAL A 343 -8.40 -34.72 -10.25
CA VAL A 343 -9.29 -33.58 -10.04
C VAL A 343 -8.99 -32.92 -8.68
N CYS A 344 -8.75 -33.70 -7.63
CA CYS A 344 -8.33 -33.18 -6.33
C CYS A 344 -6.98 -32.44 -6.40
N TYR A 345 -6.00 -33.00 -7.11
CA TYR A 345 -4.69 -32.38 -7.34
C TYR A 345 -4.79 -31.09 -8.13
N ALA A 346 -5.58 -31.07 -9.21
CA ALA A 346 -5.83 -29.85 -9.98
C ALA A 346 -6.52 -28.78 -9.13
N GLY A 347 -7.51 -29.18 -8.33
CA GLY A 347 -8.18 -28.32 -7.36
C GLY A 347 -7.22 -27.73 -6.33
N TYR A 348 -6.29 -28.53 -5.80
CA TYR A 348 -5.26 -28.04 -4.87
C TYR A 348 -4.31 -27.04 -5.51
N VAL A 349 -3.83 -27.32 -6.72
CA VAL A 349 -2.95 -26.40 -7.49
C VAL A 349 -3.67 -25.07 -7.71
N ALA A 350 -4.95 -25.12 -8.10
CA ALA A 350 -5.78 -23.94 -8.27
C ALA A 350 -5.95 -23.17 -6.95
N PHE A 351 -6.40 -23.83 -5.89
CA PHE A 351 -6.62 -23.23 -4.57
C PHE A 351 -5.34 -22.55 -4.04
N LYS A 352 -4.21 -23.26 -4.05
CA LYS A 352 -2.92 -22.74 -3.59
C LYS A 352 -2.43 -21.58 -4.46
N GLY A 353 -2.60 -21.65 -5.78
CA GLY A 353 -2.29 -20.56 -6.69
C GLY A 353 -3.13 -19.30 -6.44
N LEU A 354 -4.45 -19.46 -6.29
CA LEU A 354 -5.37 -18.36 -5.99
C LEU A 354 -5.05 -17.70 -4.65
N TYR A 355 -4.72 -18.48 -3.62
CA TYR A 355 -4.27 -17.94 -2.34
C TYR A 355 -2.95 -17.16 -2.48
N MET A 356 -1.95 -17.73 -3.17
CA MET A 356 -0.64 -17.08 -3.36
C MET A 356 -0.75 -15.76 -4.13
N LEU A 357 -1.64 -15.69 -5.12
CA LEU A 357 -2.01 -14.46 -5.81
C LEU A 357 -2.57 -13.42 -4.83
N LEU A 358 -3.59 -13.79 -4.05
CA LEU A 358 -4.29 -12.84 -3.18
C LEU A 358 -3.41 -12.37 -2.01
N ILE A 359 -2.62 -13.24 -1.40
CA ILE A 359 -1.72 -12.84 -0.31
C ILE A 359 -0.63 -11.88 -0.82
N THR A 360 -0.10 -12.12 -2.02
CA THR A 360 0.87 -11.22 -2.66
C THR A 360 0.25 -9.85 -2.93
N PHE A 361 -0.98 -9.85 -3.41
CA PHE A 361 -1.74 -8.64 -3.64
C PHE A 361 -2.03 -7.86 -2.34
N ALA A 362 -2.51 -8.52 -1.30
CA ALA A 362 -2.74 -7.89 0.01
C ALA A 362 -1.44 -7.34 0.62
N MET A 363 -0.33 -8.07 0.52
CA MET A 363 1.00 -7.61 0.92
C MET A 363 1.40 -6.33 0.21
N PHE A 364 1.19 -6.26 -1.11
CA PHE A 364 1.51 -5.07 -1.90
C PHE A 364 0.72 -3.85 -1.44
N GLN A 365 -0.60 -3.98 -1.25
CA GLN A 365 -1.46 -2.87 -0.81
C GLN A 365 -1.10 -2.38 0.60
N ILE A 366 -0.79 -3.30 1.52
CA ILE A 366 -0.37 -2.92 2.87
C ILE A 366 1.02 -2.25 2.84
N ALA A 367 1.92 -2.70 1.97
CA ALA A 367 3.27 -2.16 1.87
C ALA A 367 3.32 -0.76 1.25
N THR A 368 2.40 -0.38 0.35
CA THR A 368 2.36 0.96 -0.26
C THR A 368 1.98 2.05 0.73
N ASP A 369 1.22 1.71 1.77
CA ASP A 369 0.63 2.67 2.70
C ASP A 369 1.44 2.85 4.00
N LEU A 370 2.54 2.10 4.16
CA LEU A 370 3.30 2.02 5.42
C LEU A 370 4.80 2.23 5.23
N SER A 371 5.46 2.71 6.28
CA SER A 371 6.91 2.58 6.41
C SER A 371 7.31 1.12 6.65
N MET A 372 8.54 0.75 6.25
CA MET A 372 9.02 -0.63 6.35
C MET A 372 9.00 -1.19 7.79
N GLU A 373 9.26 -0.35 8.81
CA GLU A 373 9.19 -0.75 10.23
C GLU A 373 7.75 -1.10 10.64
N ARG A 374 6.77 -0.30 10.21
CA ARG A 374 5.34 -0.52 10.49
C ARG A 374 4.78 -1.71 9.71
N TYR A 375 5.27 -1.93 8.50
CA TYR A 375 4.94 -3.11 7.70
C TYR A 375 5.33 -4.40 8.42
N ALA A 376 6.53 -4.47 9.00
CA ALA A 376 6.97 -5.64 9.77
C ALA A 376 6.09 -5.90 11.01
N LEU A 377 5.64 -4.84 11.69
CA LEU A 377 4.72 -4.95 12.82
C LEU A 377 3.36 -5.49 12.40
N ILE A 378 2.78 -4.97 11.32
CA ILE A 378 1.48 -5.44 10.79
C ILE A 378 1.59 -6.88 10.28
N PHE A 379 2.69 -7.23 9.62
CA PHE A 379 2.96 -8.61 9.22
C PHE A 379 2.95 -9.55 10.43
N GLY A 380 3.68 -9.21 11.51
CA GLY A 380 3.71 -10.01 12.73
C GLY A 380 2.33 -10.15 13.38
N ALA A 381 1.59 -9.03 13.46
CA ALA A 381 0.23 -9.00 14.00
C ALA A 381 -0.77 -9.85 13.21
N ASN A 382 -0.76 -9.74 11.87
CA ASN A 382 -1.66 -10.51 11.01
C ASN A 382 -1.37 -12.01 11.12
N ASN A 383 -0.09 -12.41 11.13
CA ASN A 383 0.27 -13.82 11.32
C ASN A 383 -0.13 -14.33 12.71
N PHE A 384 0.05 -13.52 13.76
CA PHE A 384 -0.41 -13.88 15.10
C PHE A 384 -1.94 -14.04 15.16
N GLY A 385 -2.69 -13.09 14.60
CA GLY A 385 -4.15 -13.18 14.52
C GLY A 385 -4.63 -14.40 13.73
N SER A 386 -3.96 -14.70 12.60
CA SER A 386 -4.22 -15.91 11.82
C SER A 386 -3.98 -17.17 12.62
N LEU A 387 -2.93 -17.21 13.44
CA LEU A 387 -2.57 -18.37 14.25
C LEU A 387 -3.54 -18.56 15.42
N VAL A 388 -4.00 -17.48 16.06
CA VAL A 388 -5.07 -17.54 17.08
C VAL A 388 -6.34 -18.14 16.48
N LEU A 389 -6.76 -17.64 15.31
CA LEU A 389 -7.96 -18.17 14.64
C LEU A 389 -7.75 -19.62 14.21
N GLN A 390 -6.57 -19.97 13.72
CA GLN A 390 -6.21 -21.34 13.36
C GLN A 390 -6.30 -22.27 14.56
N THR A 391 -5.78 -21.85 15.72
CA THR A 391 -5.88 -22.59 16.98
C THR A 391 -7.32 -22.82 17.40
N ILE A 392 -8.20 -21.81 17.28
CA ILE A 392 -9.63 -21.95 17.59
C ILE A 392 -10.30 -22.97 16.66
N ILE A 393 -10.06 -22.88 15.35
CA ILE A 393 -10.63 -23.84 14.39
C ILE A 393 -10.08 -25.24 14.67
N THR A 394 -8.77 -25.39 14.90
CA THR A 394 -8.15 -26.69 15.22
C THR A 394 -8.75 -27.30 16.48
N SER A 395 -8.94 -26.53 17.55
CA SER A 395 -9.47 -27.06 18.81
C SER A 395 -10.94 -27.45 18.74
N VAL A 396 -11.75 -26.72 17.99
CA VAL A 396 -13.18 -27.03 17.84
C VAL A 396 -13.41 -28.15 16.84
N VAL A 397 -12.76 -28.08 15.68
CA VAL A 397 -13.10 -28.91 14.51
C VAL A 397 -12.25 -30.19 14.44
N VAL A 398 -10.96 -30.10 14.74
CA VAL A 398 -10.00 -31.18 14.46
C VAL A 398 -9.64 -31.98 15.70
N ASP A 399 -9.37 -31.33 16.83
CA ASP A 399 -8.92 -32.02 18.05
C ASP A 399 -9.98 -33.03 18.53
N GLY A 400 -9.52 -34.20 18.98
CA GLY A 400 -10.39 -35.23 19.56
C GLY A 400 -11.11 -34.78 20.85
N ARG A 401 -10.61 -33.74 21.52
CA ARG A 401 -11.30 -33.09 22.66
C ARG A 401 -12.42 -32.14 22.23
N GLY A 402 -12.40 -31.69 20.97
CA GLY A 402 -13.45 -30.90 20.36
C GLY A 402 -14.49 -31.80 19.69
N LEU A 403 -14.79 -31.52 18.42
CA LEU A 403 -15.68 -32.34 17.61
C LEU A 403 -15.00 -33.57 17.01
N GLY A 404 -13.65 -33.58 16.92
CA GLY A 404 -12.89 -34.70 16.37
C GLY A 404 -13.33 -35.12 14.96
N LEU A 405 -13.70 -34.17 14.09
CA LEU A 405 -14.36 -34.50 12.83
C LEU A 405 -13.42 -35.26 11.88
N GLY A 406 -13.99 -36.14 11.06
CA GLY A 406 -13.28 -36.77 9.94
C GLY A 406 -12.88 -35.77 8.85
N ILE A 407 -12.01 -36.19 7.93
CA ILE A 407 -11.39 -35.28 6.95
C ILE A 407 -12.39 -34.60 6.00
N ILE A 408 -13.44 -35.30 5.56
CA ILE A 408 -14.44 -34.73 4.66
C ILE A 408 -15.22 -33.58 5.33
N PRO A 409 -15.84 -33.76 6.51
CA PRO A 409 -16.45 -32.64 7.23
C PRO A 409 -15.50 -31.46 7.52
N GLN A 410 -14.21 -31.73 7.82
CA GLN A 410 -13.23 -30.66 7.99
C GLN A 410 -13.08 -29.81 6.72
N PHE A 411 -12.95 -30.45 5.55
CA PHE A 411 -12.83 -29.74 4.28
C PHE A 411 -14.14 -29.07 3.83
N ILE A 412 -15.31 -29.58 4.22
CA ILE A 412 -16.59 -28.86 4.06
C ILE A 412 -16.56 -27.56 4.88
N ILE A 413 -16.09 -27.61 6.13
CA ILE A 413 -15.95 -26.42 6.97
C ILE A 413 -14.95 -25.43 6.35
N TYR A 414 -13.82 -25.90 5.83
CA TYR A 414 -12.83 -25.02 5.18
C TYR A 414 -13.39 -24.36 3.90
N GLY A 415 -14.10 -25.10 3.05
CA GLY A 415 -14.78 -24.54 1.87
C GLY A 415 -15.88 -23.53 2.24
N SER A 416 -16.67 -23.84 3.28
CA SER A 416 -17.71 -22.94 3.81
C SER A 416 -17.10 -21.67 4.42
N TYR A 417 -15.98 -21.80 5.11
CA TYR A 417 -15.22 -20.70 5.67
C TYR A 417 -14.71 -19.74 4.59
N PHE A 418 -14.12 -20.26 3.49
CA PHE A 418 -13.74 -19.42 2.34
C PHE A 418 -14.96 -18.82 1.62
N SER A 419 -16.10 -19.51 1.60
CA SER A 419 -17.35 -18.97 1.06
C SER A 419 -17.85 -17.77 1.87
N ALA A 420 -17.78 -17.85 3.21
CA ALA A 420 -18.14 -16.74 4.09
C ALA A 420 -17.21 -15.53 3.86
N ILE A 421 -15.90 -15.75 3.75
CA ILE A 421 -14.94 -14.68 3.38
C ILE A 421 -15.33 -14.07 2.03
N ALA A 422 -15.60 -14.91 1.03
CA ALA A 422 -15.98 -14.46 -0.30
C ALA A 422 -17.21 -13.56 -0.25
N VAL A 423 -18.28 -13.99 0.43
CA VAL A 423 -19.53 -13.21 0.56
C VAL A 423 -19.30 -11.88 1.27
N ILE A 424 -18.58 -11.87 2.39
CA ILE A 424 -18.33 -10.64 3.16
C ILE A 424 -17.59 -9.60 2.32
N PHE A 425 -16.49 -9.99 1.67
CA PHE A 425 -15.67 -9.07 0.87
C PHE A 425 -16.33 -8.73 -0.48
N PHE A 426 -17.09 -9.65 -1.07
CA PHE A 426 -17.82 -9.40 -2.31
C PHE A 426 -18.96 -8.41 -2.10
N LEU A 427 -19.83 -8.63 -1.12
CA LEU A 427 -20.94 -7.71 -0.81
C LEU A 427 -20.45 -6.32 -0.46
N ARG A 428 -19.35 -6.25 0.30
CA ARG A 428 -18.69 -4.99 0.63
C ARG A 428 -18.08 -4.33 -0.61
N GLY A 429 -17.38 -5.07 -1.47
CA GLY A 429 -16.83 -4.52 -2.71
C GLY A 429 -17.93 -3.99 -3.64
N VAL A 430 -19.04 -4.73 -3.75
CA VAL A 430 -20.25 -4.27 -4.46
C VAL A 430 -20.80 -3.01 -3.81
N TYR A 431 -20.93 -2.95 -2.48
CA TYR A 431 -21.38 -1.74 -1.77
C TYR A 431 -20.45 -0.55 -2.01
N THR A 432 -19.14 -0.74 -1.98
CA THR A 432 -18.15 0.31 -2.26
C THR A 432 -18.30 0.82 -3.69
N ILE A 433 -18.41 -0.07 -4.69
CA ILE A 433 -18.63 0.31 -6.09
C ILE A 433 -19.99 0.98 -6.27
N MET A 434 -21.05 0.45 -5.66
CA MET A 434 -22.38 1.04 -5.70
C MET A 434 -22.40 2.41 -5.04
N ARG A 435 -21.69 2.62 -3.93
CA ARG A 435 -21.59 3.91 -3.26
C ARG A 435 -20.75 4.90 -4.05
N VAL A 436 -19.67 4.48 -4.69
CA VAL A 436 -18.90 5.34 -5.59
C VAL A 436 -19.75 5.70 -6.81
N ARG A 437 -20.45 4.73 -7.40
CA ARG A 437 -21.39 4.96 -8.50
C ARG A 437 -22.59 5.78 -8.07
N GLN A 438 -23.11 5.64 -6.85
CA GLN A 438 -24.18 6.46 -6.28
C GLN A 438 -23.65 7.82 -5.92
N SER A 439 -22.42 8.00 -5.45
CA SER A 439 -21.83 9.34 -5.31
C SER A 439 -21.67 9.99 -6.68
N HIS A 440 -21.22 9.25 -7.68
CA HIS A 440 -21.06 9.73 -9.05
C HIS A 440 -22.43 9.99 -9.71
N ARG A 441 -23.41 9.13 -9.44
CA ARG A 441 -24.79 9.20 -9.91
C ARG A 441 -25.57 10.25 -9.15
N ASP A 442 -25.39 10.46 -7.87
CA ASP A 442 -25.94 11.58 -7.11
C ASP A 442 -25.23 12.86 -7.54
N SER A 443 -23.97 12.81 -7.99
CA SER A 443 -23.34 13.94 -8.71
C SER A 443 -23.98 14.18 -10.09
N THR A 444 -24.38 13.13 -10.83
CA THR A 444 -25.04 13.23 -12.16
C THR A 444 -26.58 13.28 -12.12
N THR A 445 -27.21 13.01 -10.98
CA THR A 445 -28.67 13.01 -10.73
C THR A 445 -29.03 14.20 -9.84
N ALA A 446 -28.09 14.74 -9.05
CA ALA A 446 -28.16 16.15 -8.62
C ALA A 446 -27.95 17.12 -9.79
N GLU A 447 -27.64 16.62 -10.98
CA GLU A 447 -27.75 17.34 -12.26
C GLU A 447 -29.19 17.32 -12.85
N GLN A 448 -30.16 16.74 -12.13
CA GLN A 448 -31.56 17.14 -12.19
C GLN A 448 -32.13 17.27 -10.78
N PRO A 449 -31.94 18.44 -10.11
CA PRO A 449 -32.67 18.71 -8.89
C PRO A 449 -34.15 18.94 -9.24
N PRO A 450 -35.12 18.46 -8.44
CA PRO A 450 -36.44 19.07 -8.46
C PRO A 450 -36.23 20.55 -8.10
N SER A 451 -36.73 21.43 -8.96
CA SER A 451 -36.68 22.89 -8.81
C SER A 451 -37.03 23.32 -7.38
N PRO A 452 -36.07 23.77 -6.56
CA PRO A 452 -36.38 24.45 -5.32
C PRO A 452 -36.69 25.90 -5.67
N THR A 453 -37.92 26.33 -5.41
CA THR A 453 -38.44 27.66 -5.82
C THR A 453 -37.76 28.83 -5.07
N THR A 454 -37.01 28.59 -3.99
CA THR A 454 -36.38 29.66 -3.20
C THR A 454 -35.12 29.19 -2.47
N CYS A 455 -34.00 29.92 -2.62
CA CYS A 455 -32.77 29.76 -1.82
C CYS A 455 -32.32 31.13 -1.27
N THR A 456 -32.31 31.30 0.05
CA THR A 456 -31.77 32.49 0.75
C THR A 456 -30.58 32.13 1.65
N PRO A 457 -29.35 31.99 1.10
CA PRO A 457 -28.15 31.92 1.92
C PRO A 457 -27.63 33.33 2.26
N LEU A 458 -27.35 33.59 3.54
CA LEU A 458 -26.91 34.90 4.06
C LEU A 458 -25.46 35.27 3.65
N GLN A 459 -24.55 34.30 3.51
CA GLN A 459 -23.14 34.51 3.14
C GLN A 459 -22.53 33.21 2.58
N ARG A 460 -21.77 33.28 1.47
CA ARG A 460 -21.10 32.11 0.85
C ARG A 460 -19.66 32.43 0.48
N SER A 461 -18.71 31.65 1.00
CA SER A 461 -17.26 31.81 0.76
C SER A 461 -16.60 30.49 0.37
N LEU A 462 -15.84 30.45 -0.73
CA LEU A 462 -15.09 29.27 -1.18
C LEU A 462 -13.59 29.58 -1.25
N GLN A 463 -12.74 28.70 -0.67
CA GLN A 463 -11.29 28.90 -0.60
C GLN A 463 -10.51 27.66 -1.05
N ALA A 464 -9.57 27.81 -1.98
CA ALA A 464 -8.70 26.74 -2.48
C ALA A 464 -7.19 27.06 -2.30
N GLN A 465 -6.42 26.17 -1.66
CA GLN A 465 -4.98 26.36 -1.37
C GLN A 465 -4.07 25.15 -1.68
N PRO A 466 -3.99 24.65 -2.93
CA PRO A 466 -3.11 23.54 -3.27
C PRO A 466 -1.61 23.94 -3.24
N ARG A 467 -0.74 23.02 -2.78
CA ARG A 467 0.71 23.27 -2.62
C ARG A 467 1.58 22.15 -3.21
N VAL A 468 2.67 22.52 -3.87
CA VAL A 468 3.72 21.60 -4.35
C VAL A 468 5.06 22.02 -3.75
N HIS A 469 5.71 21.10 -3.04
CA HIS A 469 7.05 21.26 -2.46
C HIS A 469 8.05 20.36 -3.19
N HIS A 470 9.12 20.94 -3.75
CA HIS A 470 10.29 20.26 -4.32
C HIS A 470 10.05 19.37 -5.56
N CYS A 471 10.43 19.89 -6.73
CA CYS A 471 10.55 19.10 -7.97
C CYS A 471 12.02 19.06 -8.45
N ARG A 472 12.67 17.89 -8.40
CA ARG A 472 14.09 17.73 -8.79
C ARG A 472 14.24 16.74 -9.94
N GLY A 473 14.83 17.17 -11.06
CA GLY A 473 15.20 16.28 -12.18
C GLY A 473 14.04 15.79 -13.07
N ALA A 474 12.84 16.37 -12.95
CA ALA A 474 11.70 16.00 -13.79
C ALA A 474 11.89 16.46 -15.24
N SER A 475 11.62 15.57 -16.20
CA SER A 475 11.81 15.86 -17.63
C SER A 475 10.80 16.91 -18.15
N LYS A 476 9.49 16.77 -17.87
CA LYS A 476 8.43 17.72 -18.29
C LYS A 476 7.28 17.80 -17.26
N PRO A 477 7.49 18.37 -16.06
CA PRO A 477 6.41 18.49 -15.09
C PRO A 477 5.31 19.42 -15.60
N ASN A 478 4.04 18.97 -15.55
CA ASN A 478 2.87 19.72 -15.98
C ASN A 478 1.87 19.82 -14.80
N HIS A 479 1.63 21.03 -14.31
CA HIS A 479 0.70 21.30 -13.21
C HIS A 479 -0.38 22.26 -13.68
N VAL A 480 -1.62 21.80 -13.69
CA VAL A 480 -2.79 22.59 -14.07
C VAL A 480 -3.67 22.72 -12.83
N TYR A 481 -3.94 23.96 -12.42
CA TYR A 481 -4.83 24.29 -11.30
C TYR A 481 -6.03 25.04 -11.87
N THR A 482 -7.18 24.38 -11.88
CA THR A 482 -8.44 25.00 -12.26
C THR A 482 -9.31 25.14 -11.02
N THR A 483 -9.72 26.36 -10.72
CA THR A 483 -10.75 26.64 -9.72
C THR A 483 -11.91 27.25 -10.49
N ALA A 484 -12.93 26.42 -10.72
CA ALA A 484 -14.18 26.83 -11.35
C ALA A 484 -15.32 26.56 -10.37
N GLU A 485 -16.26 27.49 -10.28
CA GLU A 485 -17.53 27.30 -9.58
C GLU A 485 -18.63 27.38 -10.64
N GLU A 486 -19.32 26.26 -10.89
CA GLU A 486 -20.55 26.22 -11.69
C GLU A 486 -21.74 26.42 -10.72
N PRO A 487 -22.47 27.54 -10.77
CA PRO A 487 -23.59 27.79 -9.89
C PRO A 487 -24.87 27.13 -10.43
N PRO A 488 -25.77 26.68 -9.53
CA PRO A 488 -27.09 26.20 -9.95
C PRO A 488 -27.93 27.32 -10.56
N SER A 489 -28.91 26.99 -11.41
CA SER A 489 -29.83 27.91 -12.11
C SER A 489 -31.24 28.00 -11.45
N PRO A 490 -31.45 28.83 -10.41
CA PRO A 490 -32.78 29.11 -9.85
C PRO A 490 -33.45 30.34 -10.51
N THR A 491 -34.78 30.46 -10.37
CA THR A 491 -35.58 31.57 -10.98
C THR A 491 -35.37 32.93 -10.30
N THR A 492 -34.99 32.95 -9.01
CA THR A 492 -34.75 34.17 -8.21
C THR A 492 -33.62 33.95 -7.20
N CYS A 493 -32.63 34.85 -7.13
CA CYS A 493 -31.49 34.75 -6.20
C CYS A 493 -31.19 36.09 -5.49
N THR A 494 -31.18 36.10 -4.15
CA THR A 494 -30.82 37.25 -3.30
C THR A 494 -29.74 36.90 -2.25
N PRO A 495 -28.48 36.59 -2.67
CA PRO A 495 -27.39 36.41 -1.72
C PRO A 495 -26.81 37.76 -1.24
N LEU A 496 -26.64 37.96 0.07
CA LEU A 496 -26.13 39.23 0.63
C LEU A 496 -24.63 39.45 0.33
N GLN A 497 -23.78 38.42 0.41
CA GLN A 497 -22.33 38.52 0.18
C GLN A 497 -21.73 37.21 -0.38
N ARG A 498 -20.97 37.30 -1.49
CA ARG A 498 -20.31 36.14 -2.15
C ARG A 498 -18.82 36.38 -2.37
N SER A 499 -17.98 35.43 -1.96
CA SER A 499 -16.52 35.50 -2.13
C SER A 499 -15.88 34.20 -2.62
N LEU A 500 -15.00 34.29 -3.61
CA LEU A 500 -14.19 33.17 -4.13
C LEU A 500 -12.69 33.52 -4.06
N GLN A 501 -11.90 32.66 -3.40
CA GLN A 501 -10.47 32.89 -3.17
C GLN A 501 -9.60 31.68 -3.57
N ALA A 502 -8.67 31.89 -4.51
CA ALA A 502 -7.70 30.87 -4.95
C ALA A 502 -6.25 31.28 -4.63
N GLN A 503 -5.50 30.45 -3.88
CA GLN A 503 -4.09 30.70 -3.51
C GLN A 503 -3.15 29.50 -3.75
N PRO A 504 -2.99 29.03 -4.99
CA PRO A 504 -2.11 27.90 -5.30
C PRO A 504 -0.62 28.28 -5.22
N ARG A 505 0.24 27.39 -4.71
CA ARG A 505 1.68 27.66 -4.49
C ARG A 505 2.61 26.54 -4.96
N VAL A 506 3.71 26.93 -5.61
CA VAL A 506 4.80 26.02 -6.02
C VAL A 506 6.14 26.48 -5.42
N HIS A 507 6.81 25.60 -4.69
CA HIS A 507 8.11 25.84 -4.05
C HIS A 507 9.23 24.97 -4.64
N HIS A 508 10.34 25.60 -5.03
CA HIS A 508 11.62 24.96 -5.37
C HIS A 508 11.58 23.93 -6.52
N CYS A 509 11.68 24.42 -7.77
CA CYS A 509 11.87 23.59 -8.96
C CYS A 509 13.34 23.67 -9.45
N ARG A 510 14.08 22.54 -9.45
CA ARG A 510 15.51 22.51 -9.85
C ARG A 510 15.77 21.50 -10.97
N GLY A 511 16.34 21.99 -12.08
CA GLY A 511 16.81 21.17 -13.19
C GLY A 511 15.72 20.56 -14.09
N ALA A 512 14.52 21.13 -14.12
CA ALA A 512 13.42 20.64 -14.96
C ALA A 512 13.58 21.11 -16.42
N SER A 513 13.38 20.24 -17.41
CA SER A 513 13.66 20.64 -18.80
C SER A 513 12.59 21.60 -19.36
N LYS A 514 11.29 21.42 -19.06
CA LYS A 514 10.19 22.31 -19.51
C LYS A 514 9.01 22.31 -18.52
N PRO A 515 9.10 23.01 -17.38
CA PRO A 515 7.99 23.06 -16.44
C PRO A 515 6.83 23.90 -17.00
N ASN A 516 5.62 23.35 -16.96
CA ASN A 516 4.38 24.02 -17.36
C ASN A 516 3.45 24.16 -16.16
N HIS A 517 3.10 25.39 -15.80
CA HIS A 517 2.16 25.69 -14.73
C HIS A 517 1.02 26.55 -15.28
N VAL A 518 -0.20 26.05 -15.22
CA VAL A 518 -1.39 26.75 -15.68
C VAL A 518 -2.31 26.95 -14.49
N TYR A 519 -2.72 28.19 -14.25
CA TYR A 519 -3.63 28.57 -13.17
C TYR A 519 -4.84 29.24 -13.80
N THR A 520 -6.00 28.61 -13.69
CA THR A 520 -7.26 29.15 -14.19
C THR A 520 -8.20 29.31 -13.01
N THR A 521 -8.66 30.54 -12.80
CA THR A 521 -9.75 30.85 -11.87
C THR A 521 -10.86 31.46 -12.69
N ALA A 522 -11.96 30.74 -12.80
CA ALA A 522 -13.14 31.16 -13.55
C ALA A 522 -14.36 31.03 -12.64
N GLU A 523 -15.29 31.97 -12.77
CA GLU A 523 -16.61 31.84 -12.17
C GLU A 523 -17.61 31.90 -13.34
N GLU A 524 -18.31 30.80 -13.60
CA GLU A 524 -19.45 30.82 -14.50
C GLU A 524 -20.65 31.38 -13.73
N PRO A 525 -21.49 32.22 -14.34
CA PRO A 525 -22.61 32.85 -13.65
C PRO A 525 -23.91 32.04 -13.84
N PRO A 526 -24.85 32.08 -12.87
CA PRO A 526 -26.16 31.46 -13.07
C PRO A 526 -27.02 32.32 -14.00
N SER A 527 -28.05 31.73 -14.62
CA SER A 527 -29.05 32.41 -15.48
C SER A 527 -30.43 32.58 -14.80
N PRO A 528 -30.58 33.44 -13.77
CA PRO A 528 -31.88 33.76 -13.16
C PRO A 528 -32.59 34.97 -13.82
N THR A 529 -33.91 35.08 -13.67
CA THR A 529 -34.73 36.20 -14.21
C THR A 529 -34.55 37.52 -13.43
N THR A 530 -34.10 37.46 -12.16
CA THR A 530 -33.84 38.63 -11.31
C THR A 530 -32.77 38.33 -10.24
N CYS A 531 -31.78 39.22 -10.08
CA CYS A 531 -30.68 39.05 -9.12
C CYS A 531 -30.32 40.37 -8.39
N THR A 532 -30.21 40.33 -7.05
CA THR A 532 -29.81 41.49 -6.20
C THR A 532 -28.74 41.11 -5.15
N PRO A 533 -27.47 40.93 -5.56
CA PRO A 533 -26.38 40.71 -4.61
C PRO A 533 -25.79 42.03 -4.06
N LEU A 534 -25.64 42.17 -2.73
CA LEU A 534 -25.11 43.40 -2.11
C LEU A 534 -23.59 43.58 -2.37
N GLN A 535 -22.78 42.50 -2.29
CA GLN A 535 -21.33 42.54 -2.48
C GLN A 535 -20.76 41.24 -3.09
N ARG A 536 -19.97 41.33 -4.16
CA ARG A 536 -19.30 40.18 -4.84
C ARG A 536 -17.79 40.40 -4.95
N SER A 537 -16.99 39.40 -4.54
CA SER A 537 -15.53 39.45 -4.62
C SER A 537 -14.88 38.18 -5.17
N LEU A 538 -13.99 38.33 -6.16
CA LEU A 538 -13.17 37.25 -6.72
C LEU A 538 -11.69 37.60 -6.55
N GLN A 539 -10.93 36.72 -5.88
CA GLN A 539 -9.53 36.95 -5.57
C GLN A 539 -8.62 35.77 -5.94
N ALA A 540 -7.68 36.00 -6.85
CA ALA A 540 -6.66 35.01 -7.25
C ALA A 540 -5.24 35.46 -6.87
N GLN A 541 -4.52 34.68 -6.04
CA GLN A 541 -3.14 34.96 -5.61
C GLN A 541 -2.18 33.77 -5.83
N PRO A 542 -1.96 33.32 -7.07
CA PRO A 542 -1.05 32.22 -7.37
C PRO A 542 0.42 32.63 -7.21
N ARG A 543 1.26 31.74 -6.65
CA ARG A 543 2.69 32.03 -6.38
C ARG A 543 3.64 30.91 -6.81
N VAL A 544 4.73 31.28 -7.48
CA VAL A 544 5.84 30.38 -7.84
C VAL A 544 7.14 30.88 -7.20
N HIS A 545 7.81 30.04 -6.42
CA HIS A 545 9.06 30.34 -5.72
C HIS A 545 10.23 29.48 -6.21
N HIS A 546 11.34 30.12 -6.56
CA HIS A 546 12.66 29.52 -6.81
C HIS A 546 12.68 28.45 -7.92
N CYS A 547 12.76 28.90 -9.18
CA CYS A 547 13.02 28.02 -10.34
C CYS A 547 14.48 28.16 -10.81
N ARG A 548 15.29 27.09 -10.69
CA ARG A 548 16.74 27.12 -11.05
C ARG A 548 17.09 26.09 -12.13
N GLY A 549 17.69 26.57 -13.22
CA GLY A 549 18.20 25.73 -14.32
C GLY A 549 17.12 25.10 -15.19
N ALA A 550 15.97 25.77 -15.37
CA ALA A 550 14.87 25.28 -16.19
C ALA A 550 15.00 25.76 -17.64
N SER A 551 14.93 24.89 -18.65
CA SER A 551 15.25 25.35 -20.02
C SER A 551 14.18 26.30 -20.60
N LYS A 552 12.88 25.98 -20.51
CA LYS A 552 11.76 26.79 -21.02
C LYS A 552 10.56 26.75 -20.05
N PRO A 553 10.56 27.52 -18.95
CA PRO A 553 9.42 27.55 -18.04
C PRO A 553 8.23 28.28 -18.67
N ASN A 554 7.04 27.69 -18.56
CA ASN A 554 5.77 28.28 -18.98
C ASN A 554 4.85 28.45 -17.77
N HIS A 555 4.43 29.69 -17.49
CA HIS A 555 3.44 29.98 -16.46
C HIS A 555 2.30 30.79 -17.06
N VAL A 556 1.10 30.24 -17.01
CA VAL A 556 -0.13 30.89 -17.52
C VAL A 556 -1.06 31.12 -16.35
N TYR A 557 -1.53 32.35 -16.20
CA TYR A 557 -2.45 32.76 -15.15
C TYR A 557 -3.66 33.40 -15.83
N THR A 558 -4.82 32.76 -15.71
CA THR A 558 -6.08 33.25 -16.25
C THR A 558 -7.05 33.46 -15.09
N THR A 559 -7.53 34.69 -14.95
CA THR A 559 -8.65 35.01 -14.06
C THR A 559 -9.72 35.66 -14.91
N ALA A 560 -10.83 34.94 -15.10
CA ALA A 560 -11.93 35.38 -15.93
C ALA A 560 -13.22 35.32 -15.12
N GLU A 561 -14.10 36.28 -15.33
CA GLU A 561 -15.47 36.22 -14.83
C GLU A 561 -16.38 36.40 -16.04
N GLU A 562 -17.21 35.38 -16.32
CA GLU A 562 -18.25 35.49 -17.34
C GLU A 562 -19.50 36.18 -16.73
N PRO A 563 -20.18 37.06 -17.47
CA PRO A 563 -21.34 37.79 -16.95
C PRO A 563 -22.65 36.99 -17.07
N PRO A 564 -23.53 37.04 -16.05
CA PRO A 564 -24.88 36.48 -16.19
C PRO A 564 -25.67 37.25 -17.25
N SER A 565 -26.66 36.60 -17.86
CA SER A 565 -27.69 37.21 -18.73
C SER A 565 -29.09 37.29 -18.05
N PRO A 566 -29.31 38.13 -17.01
CA PRO A 566 -30.60 38.28 -16.34
C PRO A 566 -31.37 39.51 -16.82
N THR A 567 -32.70 39.52 -16.82
CA THR A 567 -33.52 40.67 -17.31
C THR A 567 -33.41 41.94 -16.43
N THR A 568 -32.95 41.84 -15.17
CA THR A 568 -32.68 42.98 -14.26
C THR A 568 -31.65 42.61 -13.18
N CYS A 569 -30.62 43.46 -12.97
CA CYS A 569 -29.56 43.23 -11.97
C CYS A 569 -29.11 44.54 -11.28
N THR A 570 -29.07 44.58 -9.95
CA THR A 570 -28.53 45.73 -9.17
C THR A 570 -27.55 45.28 -8.09
N PRO A 571 -26.25 45.08 -8.44
CA PRO A 571 -25.21 44.84 -7.46
C PRO A 571 -24.65 46.14 -6.86
N LEU A 572 -24.56 46.27 -5.53
CA LEU A 572 -24.08 47.50 -4.88
C LEU A 572 -22.54 47.68 -5.00
N GLN A 573 -21.76 46.59 -4.87
CA GLN A 573 -20.28 46.63 -4.96
C GLN A 573 -19.68 45.35 -5.57
N ARG A 574 -18.82 45.49 -6.61
CA ARG A 574 -18.12 44.37 -7.29
C ARG A 574 -16.61 44.59 -7.29
N SER A 575 -15.85 43.57 -6.89
CA SER A 575 -14.38 43.60 -6.87
C SER A 575 -13.73 42.35 -7.45
N LEU A 576 -12.90 42.52 -8.47
CA LEU A 576 -12.06 41.46 -9.06
C LEU A 576 -10.58 41.77 -8.82
N GLN A 577 -9.85 40.88 -8.14
CA GLN A 577 -8.45 41.08 -7.78
C GLN A 577 -7.56 39.89 -8.16
N ALA A 578 -6.61 40.12 -9.08
CA ALA A 578 -5.60 39.15 -9.47
C ALA A 578 -4.19 39.62 -9.03
N GLN A 579 -3.51 38.86 -8.16
CA GLN A 579 -2.13 39.16 -7.70
C GLN A 579 -1.14 38.00 -7.92
N PRO A 580 -0.86 37.59 -9.17
CA PRO A 580 0.06 36.51 -9.46
C PRO A 580 1.52 36.93 -9.24
N ARG A 581 2.34 36.08 -8.60
CA ARG A 581 3.76 36.38 -8.28
C ARG A 581 4.72 35.26 -8.66
N VAL A 582 5.83 35.64 -9.31
CA VAL A 582 6.95 34.74 -9.62
C VAL A 582 8.23 35.27 -8.97
N HIS A 583 8.87 34.45 -8.15
CA HIS A 583 10.09 34.78 -7.41
C HIS A 583 11.28 33.91 -7.84
N HIS A 584 12.41 34.55 -8.16
CA HIS A 584 13.73 33.95 -8.34
C HIS A 584 13.80 32.85 -9.42
N CYS A 585 13.79 33.25 -10.69
CA CYS A 585 14.07 32.36 -11.83
C CYS A 585 15.53 32.53 -12.32
N ARG A 586 16.40 31.54 -12.10
CA ARG A 586 17.83 31.64 -12.46
C ARG A 586 18.24 30.59 -13.51
N GLY A 587 18.86 31.05 -14.59
CA GLY A 587 19.40 30.19 -15.66
C GLY A 587 18.31 29.57 -16.55
N ALA A 588 17.27 30.33 -16.87
CA ALA A 588 16.20 29.91 -17.77
C ALA A 588 16.41 30.44 -19.18
N SER A 589 16.32 29.62 -20.24
CA SER A 589 16.66 30.09 -21.59
C SER A 589 15.57 30.99 -22.20
N LYS A 590 14.31 30.52 -22.25
CA LYS A 590 13.16 31.26 -22.79
C LYS A 590 11.96 31.16 -21.85
N PRO A 591 11.88 31.99 -20.80
CA PRO A 591 10.73 31.99 -19.90
C PRO A 591 9.50 32.60 -20.60
N ASN A 592 8.33 31.97 -20.43
CA ASN A 592 7.04 32.47 -20.90
C ASN A 592 6.10 32.65 -19.69
N HIS A 593 5.64 33.88 -19.49
CA HIS A 593 4.69 34.23 -18.43
C HIS A 593 3.51 34.98 -19.04
N VAL A 594 2.32 34.39 -18.98
CA VAL A 594 1.10 34.96 -19.52
C VAL A 594 0.16 35.23 -18.36
N TYR A 595 -0.33 36.47 -18.27
CA TYR A 595 -1.26 36.92 -17.24
C TYR A 595 -2.47 37.53 -17.93
N THR A 596 -3.61 36.87 -17.82
CA THR A 596 -4.87 37.33 -18.39
C THR A 596 -5.86 37.57 -17.25
N THR A 597 -6.35 38.81 -17.17
CA THR A 597 -7.47 39.18 -16.32
C THR A 597 -8.52 39.80 -17.24
N ALA A 598 -9.64 39.11 -17.42
CA ALA A 598 -10.69 39.54 -18.32
C ALA A 598 -12.02 39.53 -17.58
N GLU A 599 -12.83 40.54 -17.86
CA GLU A 599 -14.23 40.61 -17.42
C GLU A 599 -15.07 40.95 -18.65
N GLU A 600 -15.96 40.05 -19.04
CA GLU A 600 -16.88 40.29 -20.16
C GLU A 600 -18.12 41.08 -19.69
N PRO A 601 -18.68 42.01 -20.50
CA PRO A 601 -19.81 42.84 -20.12
C PRO A 601 -21.13 42.05 -20.15
N PRO A 602 -22.01 42.24 -19.17
CA PRO A 602 -23.33 41.60 -19.18
C PRO A 602 -24.20 42.17 -20.29
N SER A 603 -25.01 41.33 -20.93
CA SER A 603 -26.04 41.70 -21.90
C SER A 603 -27.47 41.72 -21.31
N PRO A 604 -27.84 42.70 -20.45
CA PRO A 604 -29.25 42.90 -20.13
C PRO A 604 -29.78 44.34 -20.21
N THR A 605 -31.11 44.45 -20.24
CA THR A 605 -31.91 45.65 -20.54
C THR A 605 -31.89 46.75 -19.47
N THR A 606 -31.39 46.53 -18.24
CA THR A 606 -31.21 47.57 -17.19
C THR A 606 -30.24 47.13 -16.06
N CYS A 607 -29.22 47.94 -15.72
CA CYS A 607 -28.26 47.68 -14.62
C CYS A 607 -27.74 49.00 -13.99
N THR A 608 -27.71 49.11 -12.64
CA THR A 608 -27.09 50.25 -11.90
C THR A 608 -26.16 49.76 -10.77
N PRO A 609 -24.86 49.52 -11.06
CA PRO A 609 -23.87 49.28 -10.01
C PRO A 609 -23.34 50.58 -9.38
N LEU A 610 -23.29 50.65 -8.05
CA LEU A 610 -22.83 51.85 -7.32
C LEU A 610 -21.30 52.00 -7.34
N GLN A 611 -20.53 50.90 -7.21
CA GLN A 611 -19.05 50.92 -7.20
C GLN A 611 -18.42 49.65 -7.81
N ARG A 612 -17.50 49.82 -8.78
CA ARG A 612 -16.77 48.72 -9.46
C ARG A 612 -15.25 48.87 -9.34
N SER A 613 -14.56 47.79 -8.99
CA SER A 613 -13.09 47.76 -8.92
C SER A 613 -12.49 46.52 -9.59
N LEU A 614 -11.58 46.77 -10.54
CA LEU A 614 -10.76 45.74 -11.19
C LEU A 614 -9.29 46.03 -10.89
N GLN A 615 -8.61 45.10 -10.21
CA GLN A 615 -7.21 45.26 -9.83
C GLN A 615 -6.36 44.07 -10.24
N ALA A 616 -5.42 44.30 -11.17
CA ALA A 616 -4.43 43.33 -11.61
C ALA A 616 -3.01 43.77 -11.20
N GLN A 617 -2.38 43.02 -10.29
CA GLN A 617 -1.00 43.28 -9.82
C GLN A 617 -0.12 42.06 -10.05
N SER A 618 0.44 41.95 -11.24
CA SER A 618 1.39 40.90 -11.60
C SER A 618 2.82 41.31 -11.25
N ARG A 619 3.57 40.43 -10.57
CA ARG A 619 4.96 40.71 -10.18
C ARG A 619 5.92 39.59 -10.56
N VAL A 620 7.03 39.96 -11.19
CA VAL A 620 8.16 39.08 -11.48
C VAL A 620 9.42 39.63 -10.81
N HIS A 621 10.06 38.83 -9.96
CA HIS A 621 11.26 39.22 -9.22
C HIS A 621 12.46 38.35 -9.58
N HIS A 622 13.60 39.00 -9.88
CA HIS A 622 14.92 38.38 -10.00
C HIS A 622 15.02 37.25 -11.05
N CYS A 623 14.82 37.59 -12.34
CA CYS A 623 15.16 36.68 -13.44
C CYS A 623 16.57 36.98 -13.97
N ARG A 624 17.54 36.07 -13.73
CA ARG A 624 18.94 36.21 -14.21
C ARG A 624 19.31 35.11 -15.20
N GLY A 625 19.93 35.49 -16.32
CA GLY A 625 20.44 34.57 -17.35
C GLY A 625 19.39 34.09 -18.34
N ALA A 626 18.41 34.94 -18.67
CA ALA A 626 17.43 34.68 -19.73
C ALA A 626 17.91 35.21 -21.08
N SER A 627 17.72 34.44 -22.16
CA SER A 627 18.13 34.84 -23.51
C SER A 627 17.02 35.50 -24.32
N LYS A 628 15.75 35.09 -24.15
CA LYS A 628 14.56 35.76 -24.74
C LYS A 628 13.33 35.59 -23.83
N PRO A 629 13.11 36.48 -22.85
CA PRO A 629 11.92 36.41 -21.98
C PRO A 629 10.66 36.88 -22.73
N ASN A 630 9.54 36.19 -22.51
CA ASN A 630 8.21 36.61 -22.96
C ASN A 630 7.31 36.83 -21.74
N HIS A 631 6.81 38.05 -21.57
CA HIS A 631 5.86 38.43 -20.53
C HIS A 631 4.66 39.09 -21.19
N VAL A 632 3.49 38.47 -21.11
CA VAL A 632 2.24 38.98 -21.69
C VAL A 632 1.31 39.32 -20.54
N TYR A 633 0.84 40.57 -20.52
CA TYR A 633 -0.11 41.08 -19.55
C TYR A 633 -1.34 41.56 -20.31
N THR A 634 -2.47 40.90 -20.11
CA THR A 634 -3.74 41.27 -20.73
C THR A 634 -4.70 41.61 -19.60
N THR A 635 -5.15 42.86 -19.57
CA THR A 635 -6.26 43.29 -18.74
C THR A 635 -7.32 43.84 -19.68
N ALA A 636 -8.36 43.07 -19.92
CA ALA A 636 -9.41 43.40 -20.88
C ALA A 636 -10.71 43.68 -20.14
N GLU A 637 -11.36 44.78 -20.51
CA GLU A 637 -12.72 45.13 -20.11
C GLU A 637 -13.41 45.66 -21.36
N GLU A 638 -14.34 44.91 -21.96
CA GLU A 638 -15.05 45.38 -23.15
C GLU A 638 -16.10 46.44 -22.78
N PRO A 639 -16.29 47.49 -23.61
CA PRO A 639 -17.32 48.50 -23.37
C PRO A 639 -18.72 47.88 -23.53
N PRO A 640 -19.70 48.25 -22.68
CA PRO A 640 -21.07 47.81 -22.87
C PRO A 640 -21.63 48.38 -24.18
N SER A 641 -22.33 47.54 -24.95
CA SER A 641 -23.16 47.97 -26.09
C SER A 641 -24.32 48.88 -25.61
N PRO A 642 -24.98 49.66 -26.49
CA PRO A 642 -25.73 50.83 -26.05
C PRO A 642 -27.05 50.43 -25.38
N THR A 643 -27.07 50.42 -24.05
CA THR A 643 -28.30 50.52 -23.23
C THR A 643 -27.94 51.03 -21.83
N THR A 644 -28.83 51.83 -21.25
CA THR A 644 -28.67 52.68 -20.06
C THR A 644 -27.97 52.00 -18.86
N CYS A 645 -26.66 52.20 -18.73
CA CYS A 645 -25.85 51.78 -17.58
C CYS A 645 -24.87 52.88 -17.20
N THR A 646 -25.16 53.65 -16.15
CA THR A 646 -24.24 54.65 -15.58
C THR A 646 -23.69 54.15 -14.24
N PRO A 647 -22.45 53.63 -14.18
CA PRO A 647 -21.79 53.34 -12.91
C PRO A 647 -21.46 54.65 -12.18
N LEU A 648 -21.75 54.75 -10.87
CA LEU A 648 -21.50 55.98 -10.10
C LEU A 648 -20.00 56.20 -9.81
N GLN A 649 -19.23 55.11 -9.67
CA GLN A 649 -17.77 55.15 -9.45
C GLN A 649 -17.08 53.88 -10.01
N ARG A 650 -16.04 54.06 -10.85
CA ARG A 650 -15.26 52.97 -11.48
C ARG A 650 -13.77 53.15 -11.18
N SER A 651 -13.10 52.04 -10.86
CA SER A 651 -11.65 52.00 -10.66
C SER A 651 -11.04 50.82 -11.40
N LEU A 652 -10.14 51.10 -12.33
CA LEU A 652 -9.34 50.11 -13.05
C LEU A 652 -7.88 50.34 -12.70
N GLN A 653 -7.21 49.33 -12.15
CA GLN A 653 -5.80 49.43 -11.78
C GLN A 653 -5.04 48.19 -12.24
N ALA A 654 -4.28 48.33 -13.32
CA ALA A 654 -3.29 47.35 -13.76
C ALA A 654 -1.88 47.87 -13.43
N GLN A 655 -1.11 47.10 -12.66
CA GLN A 655 0.28 47.43 -12.31
C GLN A 655 1.19 46.22 -12.50
N PRO A 656 1.62 45.91 -13.74
CA PRO A 656 2.67 44.94 -13.98
C PRO A 656 4.01 45.48 -13.45
N ARG A 657 4.77 44.66 -12.72
CA ARG A 657 6.13 45.02 -12.28
C ARG A 657 7.11 43.89 -12.54
N VAL A 658 8.22 44.23 -13.20
CA VAL A 658 9.38 43.34 -13.38
C VAL A 658 10.59 43.97 -12.69
N HIS A 659 11.11 43.30 -11.65
CA HIS A 659 12.23 43.80 -10.87
C HIS A 659 13.51 42.97 -11.11
N HIS A 660 14.63 43.66 -11.35
CA HIS A 660 15.97 43.07 -11.48
C HIS A 660 16.08 41.97 -12.56
N CYS A 661 15.52 42.22 -13.75
CA CYS A 661 15.66 41.40 -14.95
C CYS A 661 16.43 42.19 -16.02
N LYS A 662 17.39 41.57 -16.73
CA LYS A 662 18.01 42.19 -17.92
C LYS A 662 16.98 42.15 -19.06
N LEU A 663 16.41 43.31 -19.40
CA LEU A 663 15.40 43.47 -20.45
C LEU A 663 16.10 43.75 -21.78
N GLU A 664 15.79 43.00 -22.85
CA GLU A 664 16.16 43.40 -24.22
C GLU A 664 14.97 43.70 -25.13
N HIS A 665 13.73 43.27 -24.84
CA HIS A 665 12.52 43.81 -25.47
C HIS A 665 11.31 43.45 -24.58
N ALA A 666 10.56 44.46 -24.13
CA ALA A 666 9.23 44.27 -23.54
C ALA A 666 8.21 44.82 -24.52
N VAL A 667 7.26 43.98 -24.94
CA VAL A 667 6.08 44.43 -25.68
C VAL A 667 4.95 44.53 -24.65
N GLU A 668 4.66 45.76 -24.23
CA GLU A 668 3.52 46.07 -23.38
C GLU A 668 2.34 46.39 -24.31
N GLN A 669 1.52 45.38 -24.60
CA GLN A 669 0.24 45.60 -25.29
C GLN A 669 -0.81 45.96 -24.25
N LYS A 670 -0.96 47.26 -24.02
CA LYS A 670 -2.11 47.82 -23.32
C LYS A 670 -3.18 48.13 -24.37
N GLU A 671 -4.16 47.25 -24.54
CA GLU A 671 -5.36 47.63 -25.29
C GLU A 671 -6.18 48.57 -24.39
N GLU A 672 -6.06 49.87 -24.66
CA GLU A 672 -6.97 50.85 -24.09
C GLU A 672 -8.33 50.72 -24.80
N PRO A 673 -9.45 50.78 -24.05
CA PRO A 673 -10.76 50.82 -24.67
C PRO A 673 -10.84 52.07 -25.55
N LYS A 674 -11.13 51.88 -26.85
CA LYS A 674 -11.55 52.99 -27.69
C LYS A 674 -12.82 53.57 -27.07
N VAL A 675 -12.76 54.89 -26.81
CA VAL A 675 -13.81 55.72 -26.19
C VAL A 675 -15.17 55.49 -26.83
#